data_AF-A0A842QKE3-F1
#
_entry.id   AF-A0A842QKE3-F1
#
_cell.length_a   1.000
_cell.length_b   1.000
_cell.length_c   1.000
_cell.angle_alpha   90.00
_cell.angle_beta   90.00
_cell.angle_gamma   90.00
#
_symmetry.space_group_name_H-M   'P 1'
#
loop_
_entity.id
_entity.type
_entity.pdbx_description
1 polymer ?
#
loop_
_entity_poly.entity_id
_entity_poly.type
_entity_poly.pdbx_seq_one_letter_code
_entity_poly.pdbx_strand_id
1 'polypeptide(L)'
;MIEHSEERVISYFAQVPPLEGWTARFRSKQWGEREKSSKGTGLGRGLLTADSLIHDRNNRDLRLDLLYDSLELVPFLRKELQQDEKSKYQFTPLSVEFRTAGPSNPGGIMSRVRYRVRIKAKGYGKSYAENLQIIPEREITRARRYRNDKLHVEPVTQIYRPPDAARLVIHKIDEEEVQRKELRRLRRTVAFLSRKVKGGDYLWERLMVTLSSYLKKATRDEPLEALKKVVSILKNDELSNDVWRLLEWHREKRLGDGLLPKASKTLDDILESRPHIATLYGNHLFLFLVAIRVVHPELDDADIETLWDVLRPWQLHHLGFELRDKETRERMIPKFGVRSVWSNLNKRAKELVATPVPTQTQVRHGLLLDCDGQGCWLFLQDRYDKTKLVSGYWEDRIPMNVRGAFSWTANAHNVMAASLEKAMSTDSLHNIMVATLDRIEYLWVFTDGGWELSGEVTIIPRKRDAISQIRGMRIDYASNSNIKQPRGSAVPPGLEARVKGRLEEIAEDLTDVIPAKCILSIDGLDYLVEFEHEGETVDTRRFHRTSEVLSLLRRPVVDGIPLQSSVNPNQYLTWDPYQDIKFEQLPLLKPYVFRKEPYVEIDAPLPLTCAELLNAKEEPVKLTVTHAEEYCPVLEGVNQHGRCWMVHVPKSVKNERLRNIFSESVDTRDILSMMESKRLIFENHLYNIELGFQPDPSTREGMVFREDWRMAKILGQEQVPLGSFRQLENEILRGKVHRWKGALEISFESNITGDWRNKIRLFTFTEMIGPEDVDSSVEVAKDRVKKPVKSYFNCDKEVWKKKLVNHNYVMRKIEELIPKIIFKELGEEGGADLLKRKVKYHRELTSADPLEQGDLAETLVEYAHALLKD
;
A
#
# COMPACT_ATOMS: atom_id res chain seq x y z
N MET A 1 43.93 -37.04 22.12
CA MET A 1 42.65 -37.45 21.50
C MET A 1 42.70 -37.48 19.97
N ILE A 2 43.35 -36.52 19.29
CA ILE A 2 43.52 -36.56 17.81
C ILE A 2 44.35 -37.78 17.35
N GLU A 3 45.33 -38.23 18.14
CA GLU A 3 46.17 -39.40 17.77
C GLU A 3 45.41 -40.73 17.79
N HIS A 4 44.42 -40.92 18.68
CA HIS A 4 43.62 -42.15 18.75
C HIS A 4 42.54 -42.24 17.67
N SER A 5 42.07 -41.11 17.12
CA SER A 5 41.20 -41.11 15.94
C SER A 5 41.99 -41.29 14.64
N GLU A 6 43.25 -40.81 14.58
CA GLU A 6 44.16 -41.05 13.44
C GLU A 6 44.55 -42.53 13.29
N GLU A 7 44.96 -43.23 14.35
CA GLU A 7 45.34 -44.65 14.26
C GLU A 7 44.20 -45.55 13.75
N ARG A 8 42.97 -45.27 14.21
CA ARG A 8 41.75 -45.97 13.75
C ARG A 8 41.45 -45.70 12.28
N VAL A 9 41.53 -44.45 11.82
CA VAL A 9 41.31 -44.09 10.41
C VAL A 9 42.41 -44.67 9.51
N ILE A 10 43.67 -44.69 9.96
CA ILE A 10 44.81 -45.28 9.24
C ILE A 10 44.63 -46.81 9.08
N SER A 11 44.13 -47.50 10.11
CA SER A 11 43.86 -48.95 10.03
C SER A 11 42.78 -49.33 8.99
N TYR A 12 41.83 -48.43 8.72
CA TYR A 12 40.81 -48.62 7.67
C TYR A 12 41.36 -48.31 6.26
N PHE A 13 42.34 -47.40 6.15
CA PHE A 13 43.02 -47.10 4.89
C PHE A 13 43.91 -48.25 4.40
N ALA A 14 44.51 -49.02 5.32
CA ALA A 14 45.34 -50.18 5.00
C ALA A 14 44.59 -51.36 4.34
N GLN A 15 43.25 -51.34 4.34
CA GLN A 15 42.41 -52.40 3.75
C GLN A 15 41.99 -52.13 2.28
N VAL A 16 42.40 -51.01 1.69
CA VAL A 16 42.15 -50.70 0.28
C VAL A 16 43.32 -51.24 -0.57
N PRO A 17 43.09 -52.00 -1.65
CA PRO A 17 44.18 -52.52 -2.47
C PRO A 17 45.05 -51.37 -3.00
N PRO A 18 46.38 -51.47 -2.98
CA PRO A 18 47.25 -50.41 -3.49
C PRO A 18 47.02 -50.24 -4.99
N LEU A 19 46.38 -49.14 -5.37
CA LEU A 19 46.22 -48.77 -6.77
C LEU A 19 47.56 -48.26 -7.31
N GLU A 20 48.35 -49.18 -7.86
CA GLU A 20 49.60 -48.86 -8.56
C GLU A 20 49.35 -47.73 -9.60
N GLY A 21 50.08 -46.62 -9.44
CA GLY A 21 50.08 -45.52 -10.42
C GLY A 21 49.03 -44.43 -10.23
N TRP A 22 48.24 -44.42 -9.14
CA TRP A 22 47.25 -43.36 -8.90
C TRP A 22 47.89 -41.96 -8.78
N THR A 23 49.08 -41.87 -8.17
CA THR A 23 49.83 -40.62 -8.00
C THR A 23 50.31 -40.01 -9.34
N ALA A 24 50.39 -40.79 -10.41
CA ALA A 24 50.79 -40.29 -11.74
C ALA A 24 49.75 -39.34 -12.36
N ARG A 25 48.52 -39.31 -11.85
CA ARG A 25 47.43 -38.43 -12.32
C ARG A 25 47.56 -36.98 -11.87
N PHE A 26 48.38 -36.72 -10.84
CA PHE A 26 48.52 -35.40 -10.21
C PHE A 26 49.78 -34.63 -10.66
N ARG A 27 50.52 -35.11 -11.68
CA ARG A 27 51.57 -34.31 -12.32
C ARG A 27 50.93 -33.14 -13.09
N SER A 28 50.88 -31.98 -12.45
CA SER A 28 50.33 -30.75 -13.00
C SER A 28 51.23 -30.19 -14.12
N LYS A 29 50.58 -29.48 -15.04
CA LYS A 29 51.10 -28.83 -16.26
C LYS A 29 52.11 -27.69 -16.04
N GLN A 30 52.74 -27.55 -14.87
CA GLN A 30 53.64 -26.41 -14.58
C GLN A 30 55.04 -26.49 -15.21
N TRP A 31 55.33 -27.55 -15.98
CA TRP A 31 56.64 -27.69 -16.65
C TRP A 31 56.80 -26.83 -17.91
N GLY A 32 55.74 -26.18 -18.40
CA GLY A 32 55.80 -25.35 -19.61
C GLY A 32 56.38 -23.95 -19.41
N GLU A 33 56.46 -23.44 -18.18
CA GLU A 33 56.83 -22.03 -17.91
C GLU A 33 58.00 -21.85 -16.92
N ARG A 34 58.65 -22.94 -16.49
CA ARG A 34 59.82 -22.88 -15.60
C ARG A 34 60.99 -23.76 -16.07
N GLU A 35 61.35 -23.66 -17.35
CA GLU A 35 62.66 -24.12 -17.83
C GLU A 35 63.50 -22.93 -18.31
N LYS A 36 63.94 -22.09 -17.36
CA LYS A 36 65.24 -21.40 -17.44
C LYS A 36 65.84 -21.36 -16.03
N SER A 37 67.04 -21.93 -15.90
CA SER A 37 67.79 -22.20 -14.67
C SER A 37 67.24 -23.39 -13.87
N SER A 38 68.01 -24.40 -13.48
CA SER A 38 69.45 -24.63 -13.48
C SER A 38 69.72 -26.12 -13.58
N LYS A 39 70.78 -26.47 -14.30
CA LYS A 39 71.41 -27.79 -14.22
C LYS A 39 72.04 -27.93 -12.84
N GLY A 40 71.73 -28.99 -12.10
CA GLY A 40 72.54 -29.41 -10.96
C GLY A 40 71.75 -29.77 -9.71
N THR A 41 71.91 -31.04 -9.30
CA THR A 41 71.49 -31.68 -8.04
C THR A 41 70.02 -32.08 -7.93
N GLY A 42 69.81 -33.39 -7.72
CA GLY A 42 68.52 -34.05 -7.72
C GLY A 42 67.64 -33.62 -6.55
N LEU A 43 66.52 -32.98 -6.88
CA LEU A 43 65.35 -32.84 -6.01
C LEU A 43 64.08 -33.01 -6.87
N GLY A 44 63.97 -34.15 -7.55
CA GLY A 44 62.65 -34.68 -7.85
C GLY A 44 62.11 -35.29 -6.56
N ARG A 45 60.93 -34.87 -6.09
CA ARG A 45 60.24 -35.55 -4.99
C ARG A 45 60.24 -37.05 -5.30
N GLY A 46 60.85 -37.84 -4.42
CA GLY A 46 60.86 -39.30 -4.53
C GLY A 46 59.42 -39.83 -4.63
N LEU A 47 59.27 -41.03 -5.19
CA LEU A 47 58.00 -41.73 -5.20
C LEU A 47 57.47 -41.80 -3.76
N LEU A 48 56.39 -41.08 -3.45
CA LEU A 48 55.74 -41.17 -2.14
C LEU A 48 55.11 -42.57 -2.03
N THR A 49 55.70 -43.41 -1.20
CA THR A 49 55.15 -44.72 -0.83
C THR A 49 54.11 -44.54 0.28
N ALA A 50 53.20 -45.50 0.46
CA ALA A 50 52.20 -45.45 1.52
C ALA A 50 52.85 -45.26 2.92
N ASP A 51 53.96 -45.95 3.18
CA ASP A 51 54.72 -45.80 4.44
C ASP A 51 55.29 -44.38 4.63
N SER A 52 55.72 -43.71 3.56
CA SER A 52 56.22 -42.33 3.63
C SER A 52 55.12 -41.30 3.92
N LEU A 53 53.87 -41.61 3.58
CA LEU A 53 52.71 -40.78 3.93
C LEU A 53 52.23 -41.02 5.37
N ILE A 54 52.40 -42.25 5.86
CA ILE A 54 51.91 -42.66 7.18
C ILE A 54 52.92 -42.31 8.29
N HIS A 55 54.23 -42.46 8.05
CA HIS A 55 55.23 -42.36 9.11
C HIS A 55 56.16 -41.15 9.04
N ASP A 56 56.23 -40.43 7.91
CA ASP A 56 57.10 -39.25 7.80
C ASP A 56 56.43 -37.98 8.33
N ARG A 57 56.96 -37.44 9.44
CA ARG A 57 56.44 -36.22 10.08
C ARG A 57 56.50 -34.98 9.18
N ASN A 58 57.37 -34.98 8.16
CA ASN A 58 57.50 -33.85 7.25
C ASN A 58 56.38 -33.76 6.20
N ASN A 59 55.54 -34.79 6.07
CA ASN A 59 54.40 -34.82 5.15
C ASN A 59 53.05 -34.62 5.85
N ARG A 60 53.05 -34.07 7.07
CA ARG A 60 51.85 -33.90 7.90
C ARG A 60 50.73 -33.14 7.20
N ASP A 61 51.05 -32.04 6.51
CA ASP A 61 50.04 -31.21 5.85
C ASP A 61 49.41 -31.93 4.65
N LEU A 62 50.21 -32.64 3.85
CA LEU A 62 49.72 -33.45 2.74
C LEU A 62 48.87 -34.63 3.22
N ARG A 63 49.23 -35.23 4.36
CA ARG A 63 48.45 -36.29 5.01
C ARG A 63 47.12 -35.75 5.50
N LEU A 64 47.11 -34.58 6.13
CA LEU A 64 45.88 -33.91 6.59
C LEU A 64 44.98 -33.55 5.42
N ASP A 65 45.52 -32.97 4.34
CA ASP A 65 44.75 -32.63 3.14
C ASP A 65 44.10 -33.87 2.51
N LEU A 66 44.87 -34.96 2.35
CA LEU A 66 44.32 -36.23 1.85
C LEU A 66 43.26 -36.82 2.79
N LEU A 67 43.43 -36.67 4.10
CA LEU A 67 42.46 -37.13 5.09
C LEU A 67 41.18 -36.30 5.04
N TYR A 68 41.28 -34.98 4.89
CA TYR A 68 40.15 -34.07 4.70
C TYR A 68 39.40 -34.34 3.40
N ASP A 69 40.12 -34.51 2.28
CA ASP A 69 39.54 -34.88 0.99
C ASP A 69 38.83 -36.24 1.07
N SER A 70 39.41 -37.20 1.80
CA SER A 70 38.84 -38.53 2.00
C SER A 70 37.57 -38.49 2.87
N LEU A 71 37.55 -37.63 3.90
CA LEU A 71 36.36 -37.37 4.72
C LEU A 71 35.25 -36.65 3.94
N GLU A 72 35.61 -35.87 2.92
CA GLU A 72 34.67 -35.24 2.00
C GLU A 72 34.07 -36.25 1.00
N LEU A 73 34.91 -37.16 0.51
CA LEU A 73 34.56 -38.14 -0.52
C LEU A 73 33.88 -39.40 0.02
N VAL A 74 34.05 -39.74 1.31
CA VAL A 74 33.50 -40.95 1.94
C VAL A 74 32.59 -40.58 3.12
N PRO A 75 31.27 -40.35 2.88
CA PRO A 75 30.36 -39.73 3.84
C PRO A 75 30.12 -40.48 5.16
N PHE A 76 30.42 -41.78 5.24
CA PHE A 76 30.20 -42.54 6.49
C PHE A 76 31.28 -42.26 7.54
N LEU A 77 32.51 -41.91 7.13
CA LEU A 77 33.60 -41.55 8.06
C LEU A 77 33.30 -40.23 8.81
N ARG A 78 32.50 -39.34 8.21
CA ARG A 78 31.99 -38.12 8.87
C ARG A 78 31.09 -38.40 10.08
N LYS A 79 30.34 -39.51 10.08
CA LYS A 79 29.44 -39.86 11.19
C LYS A 79 30.18 -40.34 12.43
N GLU A 80 31.32 -41.01 12.25
CA GLU A 80 32.16 -41.50 13.35
C GLU A 80 32.85 -40.33 14.08
N LEU A 81 33.35 -39.33 13.35
CA LEU A 81 33.98 -38.13 13.94
C LEU A 81 33.00 -37.22 14.70
N GLN A 82 31.74 -37.14 14.25
CA GLN A 82 30.72 -36.28 14.87
C GLN A 82 30.13 -36.84 16.17
N GLN A 83 30.38 -38.11 16.51
CA GLN A 83 29.86 -38.71 17.74
C GLN A 83 30.65 -38.29 18.99
N ASP A 84 31.91 -37.83 18.87
CA ASP A 84 32.74 -37.40 20.01
C ASP A 84 32.59 -35.91 20.38
N GLU A 85 32.09 -35.05 19.49
CA GLU A 85 32.03 -33.59 19.72
C GLU A 85 30.85 -33.14 20.61
N LYS A 86 29.98 -34.04 21.07
CA LYS A 86 28.81 -33.68 21.91
C LYS A 86 29.10 -33.50 23.40
N SER A 87 30.33 -33.65 23.86
CA SER A 87 30.68 -33.42 25.28
C SER A 87 31.71 -32.30 25.46
N LYS A 88 31.25 -31.19 26.08
CA LYS A 88 31.99 -30.10 26.77
C LYS A 88 32.18 -28.76 26.01
N TYR A 89 31.22 -27.87 26.27
CA TYR A 89 31.25 -26.41 26.55
C TYR A 89 32.20 -25.38 25.88
N GLN A 90 31.56 -24.22 25.66
CA GLN A 90 31.97 -22.79 25.68
C GLN A 90 32.80 -22.21 24.51
N PHE A 91 32.10 -21.45 23.66
CA PHE A 91 32.64 -20.60 22.61
C PHE A 91 33.27 -19.31 23.17
N THR A 92 34.52 -19.05 22.80
CA THR A 92 35.08 -17.68 22.69
C THR A 92 34.89 -17.22 21.24
N PRO A 93 34.39 -16.01 20.95
CA PRO A 93 34.18 -15.59 19.58
C PRO A 93 35.51 -15.18 18.95
N LEU A 94 36.04 -16.02 18.07
CA LEU A 94 37.06 -15.63 17.10
C LEU A 94 36.37 -14.86 15.97
N SER A 95 36.68 -13.57 15.89
CA SER A 95 36.31 -12.70 14.77
C SER A 95 36.97 -13.21 13.48
N VAL A 96 36.18 -13.82 12.61
CA VAL A 96 36.60 -14.13 11.24
C VAL A 96 36.13 -12.97 10.35
N GLU A 97 37.08 -12.26 9.76
CA GLU A 97 36.81 -11.34 8.66
C GLU A 97 36.16 -12.13 7.51
N PHE A 98 34.88 -11.86 7.26
CA PHE A 98 34.19 -12.35 6.07
C PHE A 98 34.76 -11.66 4.84
N ARG A 99 35.72 -12.31 4.17
CA ARG A 99 35.88 -12.12 2.72
C ARG A 99 34.62 -12.68 2.07
N THR A 100 33.83 -11.79 1.48
CA THR A 100 32.63 -12.10 0.71
C THR A 100 33.00 -12.97 -0.50
N ALA A 101 33.01 -14.29 -0.29
CA ALA A 101 32.78 -15.23 -1.37
C ALA A 101 31.36 -14.95 -1.91
N GLY A 102 31.27 -14.64 -3.21
CA GLY A 102 29.99 -14.55 -3.91
C GLY A 102 29.14 -15.80 -3.67
N PRO A 103 27.81 -15.69 -3.82
CA PRO A 103 26.87 -16.71 -3.38
C PRO A 103 27.25 -18.09 -3.91
N SER A 104 27.49 -19.01 -2.98
CA SER A 104 27.52 -20.44 -3.25
C SER A 104 26.30 -20.82 -4.09
N ASN A 105 26.54 -21.39 -5.26
CA ASN A 105 25.52 -21.96 -6.14
C ASN A 105 24.43 -22.67 -5.30
N PRO A 106 23.12 -22.43 -5.52
CA PRO A 106 22.01 -22.96 -4.71
C PRO A 106 21.78 -24.48 -4.90
N GLY A 107 22.82 -25.22 -5.31
CA GLY A 107 22.78 -26.61 -5.74
C GLY A 107 22.88 -27.61 -4.59
N GLY A 108 21.99 -27.55 -3.60
CA GLY A 108 21.86 -28.64 -2.63
C GLY A 108 21.39 -29.93 -3.31
N ILE A 109 22.08 -31.07 -3.07
CA ILE A 109 21.72 -32.52 -3.24
C ILE A 109 21.04 -32.99 -4.57
N MET A 110 20.64 -32.07 -5.45
CA MET A 110 19.89 -32.29 -6.70
C MET A 110 20.80 -32.59 -7.89
N SER A 111 22.05 -33.00 -7.67
CA SER A 111 23.03 -33.35 -8.70
C SER A 111 22.94 -34.83 -9.11
N ARG A 112 21.74 -35.37 -9.36
CA ARG A 112 21.64 -36.60 -10.18
C ARG A 112 21.78 -36.25 -11.66
N VAL A 113 22.92 -35.67 -12.01
CA VAL A 113 23.39 -35.48 -13.37
C VAL A 113 23.78 -36.86 -13.89
N ARG A 114 23.05 -37.39 -14.87
CA ARG A 114 23.46 -38.61 -15.58
C ARG A 114 24.11 -38.19 -16.90
N TYR A 115 25.42 -38.36 -16.99
CA TYR A 115 26.16 -38.19 -18.24
C TYR A 115 25.85 -39.37 -19.17
N ARG A 116 25.44 -39.08 -20.42
CA ARG A 116 25.35 -40.09 -21.48
C ARG A 116 26.17 -39.64 -22.68
N VAL A 117 26.98 -40.56 -23.21
CA VAL A 117 27.78 -40.37 -24.42
C VAL A 117 26.86 -40.51 -25.64
N ARG A 118 26.79 -39.50 -26.51
CA ARG A 118 25.96 -39.50 -27.72
C ARG A 118 26.82 -39.80 -28.95
N ILE A 119 26.93 -41.06 -29.35
CA ILE A 119 27.67 -41.41 -30.58
C ILE A 119 26.84 -40.94 -31.79
N LYS A 120 27.41 -40.03 -32.62
CA LYS A 120 26.82 -39.64 -33.91
C LYS A 120 27.00 -40.81 -34.88
N ALA A 121 26.00 -41.68 -35.00
CA ALA A 121 25.97 -42.67 -36.06
C ALA A 121 25.80 -41.95 -37.42
N LYS A 122 26.83 -42.02 -38.28
CA LYS A 122 26.68 -41.78 -39.72
C LYS A 122 26.17 -43.07 -40.34
N GLY A 123 24.94 -43.08 -40.86
CA GLY A 123 24.38 -44.23 -41.57
C GLY A 123 23.17 -44.85 -40.88
N TYR A 124 22.19 -45.23 -41.69
CA TYR A 124 20.85 -45.67 -41.31
C TYR A 124 20.87 -46.86 -40.32
N GLY A 125 20.51 -46.58 -39.07
CA GLY A 125 20.30 -47.59 -38.04
C GLY A 125 20.40 -46.98 -36.65
N LYS A 126 19.26 -46.70 -36.01
CA LYS A 126 19.21 -46.45 -34.55
C LYS A 126 19.34 -47.79 -33.82
N SER A 127 20.48 -48.47 -33.98
CA SER A 127 20.88 -49.54 -33.07
C SER A 127 21.55 -48.86 -31.87
N TYR A 128 20.91 -48.98 -30.70
CA TYR A 128 21.59 -48.78 -29.44
C TYR A 128 22.73 -49.80 -29.40
N ALA A 129 23.97 -49.37 -29.17
CA ALA A 129 25.04 -50.31 -28.91
C ALA A 129 24.72 -51.05 -27.60
N GLU A 130 24.20 -52.27 -27.71
CA GLU A 130 24.50 -53.33 -26.75
C GLU A 130 26.02 -53.52 -26.74
N ASN A 131 26.58 -53.71 -25.55
CA ASN A 131 28.01 -53.81 -25.25
C ASN A 131 28.75 -52.45 -25.18
N LEU A 132 28.62 -51.80 -24.02
CA LEU A 132 29.82 -51.37 -23.31
C LEU A 132 30.70 -52.62 -23.14
N GLN A 133 31.59 -52.90 -24.10
CA GLN A 133 32.76 -53.70 -23.79
C GLN A 133 33.47 -52.94 -22.66
N ILE A 134 33.45 -53.53 -21.47
CA ILE A 134 34.27 -53.10 -20.36
C ILE A 134 35.70 -53.12 -20.90
N ILE A 135 36.29 -51.94 -21.09
CA ILE A 135 37.69 -51.81 -21.48
C ILE A 135 38.49 -52.55 -20.39
N PRO A 136 39.29 -53.58 -20.73
CA PRO A 136 40.02 -54.35 -19.74
C PRO A 136 40.85 -53.42 -18.85
N GLU A 137 40.90 -53.68 -17.55
CA GLU A 137 41.64 -52.88 -16.55
C GLU A 137 43.07 -52.52 -17.00
N ARG A 138 43.70 -53.45 -17.73
CA ARG A 138 45.05 -53.37 -18.31
C ARG A 138 45.20 -52.27 -19.38
N GLU A 139 44.11 -51.91 -20.06
CA GLU A 139 44.09 -50.88 -21.09
C GLU A 139 43.85 -49.48 -20.48
N ILE A 140 43.15 -49.42 -19.35
CA ILE A 140 42.91 -48.18 -18.57
C ILE A 140 44.22 -47.67 -17.94
N THR A 141 45.15 -48.57 -17.62
CA THR A 141 46.42 -48.25 -16.94
C THR A 141 47.57 -47.88 -17.88
N ARG A 142 47.42 -47.99 -19.21
CA ARG A 142 48.47 -47.60 -20.17
C ARG A 142 48.53 -46.08 -20.35
N ALA A 143 49.55 -45.46 -19.75
CA ALA A 143 49.77 -44.01 -19.65
C ALA A 143 49.77 -43.18 -20.97
N ARG A 144 49.85 -43.81 -22.16
CA ARG A 144 49.94 -43.10 -23.45
C ARG A 144 48.73 -43.25 -24.39
N ARG A 145 47.87 -44.27 -24.26
CA ARG A 145 46.74 -44.46 -25.22
C ARG A 145 45.52 -43.61 -24.90
N TYR A 146 45.17 -43.49 -23.61
CA TYR A 146 43.98 -42.74 -23.16
C TYR A 146 44.04 -41.22 -23.44
N ARG A 147 45.23 -40.66 -23.71
CA ARG A 147 45.40 -39.24 -24.05
C ARG A 147 45.21 -38.94 -25.54
N ASN A 148 45.40 -39.93 -26.41
CA ASN A 148 45.28 -39.76 -27.87
C ASN A 148 43.89 -40.15 -28.39
N ASP A 149 43.20 -41.09 -27.75
CA ASP A 149 41.78 -41.35 -28.03
C ASP A 149 40.92 -40.32 -27.29
N LYS A 150 40.96 -39.06 -27.74
CA LYS A 150 39.90 -38.11 -27.41
C LYS A 150 38.61 -38.68 -27.97
N LEU A 151 37.77 -39.27 -27.12
CA LEU A 151 36.36 -39.45 -27.42
C LEU A 151 35.81 -38.06 -27.81
N HIS A 152 35.71 -37.79 -29.11
CA HIS A 152 35.13 -36.59 -29.71
C HIS A 152 33.61 -36.54 -29.52
N VAL A 153 33.12 -37.04 -28.38
CA VAL A 153 31.71 -37.12 -28.06
C VAL A 153 31.47 -36.24 -26.85
N GLU A 154 30.93 -35.04 -27.08
CA GLU A 154 30.48 -34.18 -25.99
C GLU A 154 29.42 -34.96 -25.16
N PRO A 155 29.62 -35.11 -23.84
CA PRO A 155 28.65 -35.79 -22.99
C PRO A 155 27.37 -34.97 -22.94
N VAL A 156 26.23 -35.60 -23.21
CA VAL A 156 24.93 -34.96 -23.09
C VAL A 156 24.39 -35.22 -21.69
N THR A 157 24.09 -34.13 -20.98
CA THR A 157 23.54 -34.15 -19.64
C THR A 157 22.02 -34.32 -19.70
N GLN A 158 21.49 -35.43 -19.18
CA GLN A 158 20.05 -35.58 -19.00
C GLN A 158 19.62 -34.96 -17.67
N ILE A 159 18.77 -33.94 -17.73
CA ILE A 159 18.20 -33.29 -16.55
C ILE A 159 16.73 -33.70 -16.40
N TYR A 160 16.34 -34.08 -15.18
CA TYR A 160 14.94 -34.38 -14.84
C TYR A 160 14.21 -33.18 -14.22
N ARG A 161 14.80 -31.98 -14.34
CA ARG A 161 14.23 -30.72 -13.88
C ARG A 161 13.32 -30.13 -14.96
N PRO A 162 12.25 -29.41 -14.59
CA PRO A 162 11.52 -28.59 -15.55
C PRO A 162 12.50 -27.68 -16.28
N PRO A 163 12.34 -27.47 -17.59
CA PRO A 163 13.12 -26.48 -18.31
C PRO A 163 12.81 -25.08 -17.74
N ASP A 164 13.80 -24.20 -17.79
CA ASP A 164 13.61 -22.81 -17.39
C ASP A 164 12.69 -22.10 -18.40
N ALA A 165 11.54 -21.60 -17.93
CA ALA A 165 10.54 -20.93 -18.76
C ALA A 165 11.13 -19.72 -19.51
N ALA A 166 12.05 -18.97 -18.88
CA ALA A 166 12.67 -17.80 -19.50
C ALA A 166 13.56 -18.17 -20.70
N ARG A 167 13.91 -19.45 -20.85
CA ARG A 167 14.73 -19.97 -21.94
C ARG A 167 13.91 -20.69 -23.00
N LEU A 168 12.60 -20.80 -22.83
CA LEU A 168 11.71 -21.47 -23.76
C LEU A 168 11.32 -20.54 -24.91
N VAL A 169 11.39 -21.06 -26.14
CA VAL A 169 10.91 -20.43 -27.37
C VAL A 169 10.12 -21.43 -28.18
N ILE A 170 9.20 -20.95 -29.00
CA ILE A 170 8.34 -21.79 -29.83
C ILE A 170 8.68 -21.57 -31.31
N HIS A 171 8.74 -22.66 -32.07
CA HIS A 171 8.99 -22.63 -33.51
C HIS A 171 7.76 -23.06 -34.30
N LYS A 172 7.28 -24.29 -34.07
CA LYS A 172 6.06 -24.84 -34.69
C LYS A 172 5.51 -25.96 -33.81
N ILE A 173 4.21 -25.95 -33.55
CA ILE A 173 3.53 -27.03 -32.82
C ILE A 173 3.04 -28.06 -33.85
N ASP A 174 3.50 -29.31 -33.71
CA ASP A 174 2.89 -30.47 -34.36
C ASP A 174 1.81 -31.03 -33.41
N GLU A 175 0.57 -30.59 -33.61
CA GLU A 175 -0.53 -30.91 -32.70
C GLU A 175 -0.81 -32.41 -32.63
N GLU A 176 -0.79 -33.11 -33.77
CA GLU A 176 -1.07 -34.54 -33.79
C GLU A 176 -0.01 -35.32 -33.00
N GLU A 177 1.26 -34.95 -33.16
CA GLU A 177 2.35 -35.56 -32.38
C GLU A 177 2.23 -35.22 -30.88
N VAL A 178 1.91 -33.97 -30.54
CA VAL A 178 1.71 -33.52 -29.15
C VAL A 178 0.54 -34.26 -28.51
N GLN A 179 -0.59 -34.44 -29.20
CA GLN A 179 -1.76 -35.18 -28.71
C GLN A 179 -1.42 -36.65 -28.45
N ARG A 180 -0.76 -37.33 -29.40
CA ARG A 180 -0.32 -38.73 -29.22
C ARG A 180 0.66 -38.88 -28.06
N LYS A 181 1.59 -37.92 -27.90
CA LYS A 181 2.54 -37.90 -26.77
C LYS A 181 1.81 -37.68 -25.45
N GLU A 182 0.83 -36.78 -25.40
CA GLU A 182 0.03 -36.50 -24.20
C GLU A 182 -0.76 -37.74 -23.76
N LEU A 183 -1.46 -38.40 -24.67
CA LEU A 183 -2.20 -39.63 -24.37
C LEU A 183 -1.28 -40.75 -23.84
N ARG A 184 -0.06 -40.85 -24.38
CA ARG A 184 0.97 -41.78 -23.89
C ARG A 184 1.45 -41.42 -22.49
N ARG A 185 1.64 -40.13 -22.19
CA ARG A 185 2.03 -39.66 -20.85
C ARG A 185 0.91 -39.92 -19.84
N LEU A 186 -0.34 -39.61 -20.19
CA LEU A 186 -1.53 -39.92 -19.37
C LEU A 186 -1.60 -41.40 -18.99
N ARG A 187 -1.50 -42.32 -19.96
CA ARG A 187 -1.47 -43.77 -19.70
C ARG A 187 -0.38 -44.17 -18.71
N ARG A 188 0.82 -43.63 -18.88
CA ARG A 188 1.97 -43.92 -18.00
C ARG A 188 1.77 -43.34 -16.61
N THR A 189 1.25 -42.12 -16.51
CA THR A 189 0.98 -41.45 -15.24
C THR A 189 -0.11 -42.18 -14.47
N VAL A 190 -1.26 -42.49 -15.09
CA VAL A 190 -2.35 -43.25 -14.46
C VAL A 190 -1.84 -44.61 -13.97
N ALA A 191 -1.18 -45.39 -14.84
CA ALA A 191 -0.64 -46.70 -14.44
C ALA A 191 0.42 -46.61 -13.32
N PHE A 192 1.15 -45.51 -13.23
CA PHE A 192 2.11 -45.27 -12.15
C PHE A 192 1.41 -44.87 -10.84
N LEU A 193 0.48 -43.92 -10.91
CA LEU A 193 -0.23 -43.37 -9.76
C LEU A 193 -1.15 -44.41 -9.10
N SER A 194 -1.84 -45.24 -9.88
CA SER A 194 -2.66 -46.36 -9.35
C SER A 194 -1.85 -47.37 -8.54
N ARG A 195 -0.52 -47.46 -8.76
CA ARG A 195 0.37 -48.35 -7.97
C ARG A 195 1.03 -47.63 -6.81
N LYS A 196 1.21 -46.31 -6.92
CA LYS A 196 2.08 -45.54 -6.02
C LYS A 196 1.31 -44.93 -4.86
N VAL A 197 0.10 -44.44 -5.10
CA VAL A 197 -0.80 -43.92 -4.07
C VAL A 197 -1.60 -45.11 -3.55
N LYS A 198 -1.23 -45.60 -2.36
CA LYS A 198 -1.91 -46.72 -1.68
C LYS A 198 -2.66 -46.17 -0.47
N GLY A 199 -3.88 -46.64 -0.23
CA GLY A 199 -4.71 -46.16 0.87
C GLY A 199 -5.33 -44.78 0.64
N GLY A 200 -5.54 -44.39 -0.62
CA GLY A 200 -6.38 -43.24 -0.92
C GLY A 200 -7.85 -43.57 -0.66
N ASP A 201 -8.68 -42.54 -0.49
CA ASP A 201 -10.13 -42.70 -0.34
C ASP A 201 -10.77 -43.37 -1.58
N TYR A 202 -11.95 -43.95 -1.42
CA TYR A 202 -12.75 -44.59 -2.46
C TYR A 202 -12.87 -43.73 -3.73
N LEU A 203 -12.97 -42.41 -3.57
CA LEU A 203 -13.03 -41.45 -4.67
C LEU A 203 -11.79 -41.50 -5.57
N TRP A 204 -10.58 -41.64 -5.00
CA TRP A 204 -9.33 -41.73 -5.74
C TRP A 204 -9.25 -43.03 -6.56
N GLU A 205 -9.65 -44.15 -5.97
CA GLU A 205 -9.67 -45.45 -6.65
C GLU A 205 -10.68 -45.43 -7.82
N ARG A 206 -11.87 -44.89 -7.59
CA ARG A 206 -12.92 -44.71 -8.62
C ARG A 206 -12.40 -43.90 -9.81
N LEU A 207 -11.74 -42.77 -9.56
CA LEU A 207 -11.16 -41.92 -10.60
C LEU A 207 -10.08 -42.66 -11.40
N MET A 208 -9.13 -43.33 -10.72
CA MET A 208 -8.05 -44.07 -11.37
C MET A 208 -8.56 -45.25 -12.20
N VAL A 209 -9.55 -46.00 -11.72
CA VAL A 209 -10.18 -47.11 -12.46
C VAL A 209 -10.90 -46.59 -13.69
N THR A 210 -11.68 -45.51 -13.55
CA THR A 210 -12.41 -44.86 -14.65
C THR A 210 -11.45 -44.41 -15.76
N LEU A 211 -10.39 -43.67 -15.39
CA LEU A 211 -9.37 -43.21 -16.34
C LEU A 211 -8.59 -44.36 -16.96
N SER A 212 -8.21 -45.38 -16.18
CA SER A 212 -7.48 -46.56 -16.68
C SER A 212 -8.32 -47.36 -17.68
N SER A 213 -9.58 -47.61 -17.36
CA SER A 213 -10.54 -48.30 -18.24
C SER A 213 -10.73 -47.53 -19.55
N TYR A 214 -10.94 -46.22 -19.46
CA TYR A 214 -11.11 -45.37 -20.63
C TYR A 214 -9.84 -45.31 -21.50
N LEU A 215 -8.68 -45.03 -20.90
CA LEU A 215 -7.41 -44.89 -21.62
C LEU A 215 -6.92 -46.20 -22.25
N LYS A 216 -7.35 -47.37 -21.75
CA LYS A 216 -7.11 -48.68 -22.39
C LYS A 216 -7.92 -48.84 -23.66
N LYS A 217 -9.17 -48.35 -23.69
CA LYS A 217 -10.09 -48.43 -24.83
C LYS A 217 -9.83 -47.37 -25.89
N ALA A 218 -9.32 -46.19 -25.50
CA ALA A 218 -9.03 -45.10 -26.42
C ALA A 218 -8.06 -45.55 -27.54
N THR A 219 -8.48 -45.44 -28.81
CA THR A 219 -7.65 -45.76 -29.97
C THR A 219 -6.50 -44.77 -30.13
N ARG A 220 -5.43 -45.17 -30.83
CA ARG A 220 -4.31 -44.24 -31.12
C ARG A 220 -4.64 -43.27 -32.27
N ASP A 221 -5.67 -43.58 -33.03
CA ASP A 221 -6.02 -42.91 -34.28
C ASP A 221 -6.89 -41.66 -34.04
N GLU A 222 -7.56 -41.57 -32.89
CA GLU A 222 -8.37 -40.40 -32.50
C GLU A 222 -7.90 -39.77 -31.16
N PRO A 223 -6.67 -39.24 -31.10
CA PRO A 223 -6.09 -38.78 -29.84
C PRO A 223 -6.78 -37.52 -29.30
N LEU A 224 -7.35 -36.65 -30.15
CA LEU A 224 -8.05 -35.44 -29.73
C LEU A 224 -9.33 -35.75 -28.94
N GLU A 225 -10.19 -36.61 -29.48
CA GLU A 225 -11.45 -36.99 -28.82
C GLU A 225 -11.18 -37.75 -27.52
N ALA A 226 -10.13 -38.58 -27.50
CA ALA A 226 -9.67 -39.21 -26.27
C ALA A 226 -9.27 -38.18 -25.19
N LEU A 227 -8.54 -37.13 -25.56
CA LEU A 227 -8.15 -36.07 -24.62
C LEU A 227 -9.34 -35.24 -24.15
N LYS A 228 -10.28 -34.87 -25.04
CA LYS A 228 -11.51 -34.15 -24.66
C LYS A 228 -12.32 -34.93 -23.64
N LYS A 229 -12.45 -36.25 -23.82
CA LYS A 229 -13.17 -37.10 -22.86
C LYS A 229 -12.44 -37.22 -21.53
N VAL A 230 -11.10 -37.29 -21.53
CA VAL A 230 -10.31 -37.24 -20.28
C VAL A 230 -10.55 -35.92 -19.55
N VAL A 231 -10.54 -34.77 -20.25
CA VAL A 231 -10.88 -33.48 -19.65
C VAL A 231 -12.27 -33.50 -19.05
N SER A 232 -13.27 -34.02 -19.77
CA SER A 232 -14.64 -34.16 -19.25
C SER A 232 -14.71 -35.03 -17.99
N ILE A 233 -13.95 -36.13 -17.91
CA ILE A 233 -13.87 -36.96 -16.71
C ILE A 233 -13.26 -36.16 -15.55
N LEU A 234 -12.14 -35.45 -15.78
CA LEU A 234 -11.45 -34.69 -14.73
C LEU A 234 -12.25 -33.49 -14.23
N LYS A 235 -12.99 -32.80 -15.11
CA LYS A 235 -13.87 -31.68 -14.73
C LYS A 235 -15.06 -32.12 -13.90
N ASN A 236 -15.59 -33.31 -14.15
CA ASN A 236 -16.84 -33.78 -13.56
C ASN A 236 -16.65 -34.75 -12.39
N ASP A 237 -15.45 -35.31 -12.20
CA ASP A 237 -15.17 -36.16 -11.05
C ASP A 237 -15.00 -35.34 -9.77
N GLU A 238 -15.69 -35.77 -8.72
CA GLU A 238 -15.77 -35.14 -7.41
C GLU A 238 -14.42 -34.79 -6.80
N LEU A 239 -13.41 -35.67 -6.91
CA LEU A 239 -12.10 -35.45 -6.31
C LEU A 239 -11.24 -34.48 -7.12
N SER A 240 -11.33 -34.53 -8.44
CA SER A 240 -10.51 -33.66 -9.30
C SER A 240 -11.15 -32.32 -9.62
N ASN A 241 -12.45 -32.14 -9.43
CA ASN A 241 -13.17 -30.90 -9.78
C ASN A 241 -12.65 -29.69 -8.99
N ASP A 242 -12.40 -29.83 -7.68
CA ASP A 242 -11.93 -28.72 -6.85
C ASP A 242 -10.56 -28.23 -7.30
N VAL A 243 -9.60 -29.15 -7.49
CA VAL A 243 -8.27 -28.84 -8.03
C VAL A 243 -8.36 -28.32 -9.45
N TRP A 244 -9.34 -28.78 -10.24
CA TRP A 244 -9.58 -28.28 -11.58
C TRP A 244 -10.00 -26.81 -11.57
N ARG A 245 -11.03 -26.45 -10.79
CA ARG A 245 -11.53 -25.08 -10.66
C ARG A 245 -10.45 -24.14 -10.16
N LEU A 246 -9.69 -24.57 -9.15
CA LEU A 246 -8.56 -23.81 -8.62
C LEU A 246 -7.54 -23.47 -9.71
N LEU A 247 -7.15 -24.44 -10.53
CA LEU A 247 -6.09 -24.27 -11.52
C LEU A 247 -6.58 -23.84 -12.91
N GLU A 248 -7.89 -23.77 -13.17
CA GLU A 248 -8.45 -23.45 -14.49
C GLU A 248 -7.96 -22.08 -14.97
N TRP A 249 -8.05 -21.05 -14.11
CA TRP A 249 -7.56 -19.72 -14.43
C TRP A 249 -6.04 -19.69 -14.64
N HIS A 250 -5.26 -20.38 -13.80
CA HIS A 250 -3.80 -20.44 -13.95
C HIS A 250 -3.38 -21.14 -15.25
N ARG A 251 -4.12 -22.16 -15.67
CA ARG A 251 -3.89 -22.88 -16.92
C ARG A 251 -4.24 -22.05 -18.14
N GLU A 252 -5.32 -21.27 -18.08
CA GLU A 252 -5.80 -20.49 -19.22
C GLU A 252 -5.12 -19.14 -19.36
N LYS A 253 -4.79 -18.47 -18.25
CA LYS A 253 -4.31 -17.08 -18.25
C LYS A 253 -2.86 -16.91 -17.83
N ARG A 254 -2.32 -17.81 -16.99
CA ARG A 254 -0.95 -17.73 -16.45
C ARG A 254 0.00 -18.79 -16.97
N LEU A 255 -0.39 -19.50 -18.05
CA LEU A 255 0.48 -20.48 -18.70
C LEU A 255 1.76 -19.85 -19.26
N GLY A 256 1.70 -18.57 -19.65
CA GLY A 256 2.82 -17.81 -20.21
C GLY A 256 3.78 -17.19 -19.21
N ASP A 257 3.46 -17.18 -17.92
CA ASP A 257 4.28 -16.50 -16.91
C ASP A 257 5.73 -17.03 -16.91
N GLY A 258 6.68 -16.09 -16.89
CA GLY A 258 8.11 -16.38 -16.93
C GLY A 258 8.66 -16.67 -18.34
N LEU A 259 7.83 -16.69 -19.39
CA LEU A 259 8.32 -16.66 -20.78
C LEU A 259 8.89 -15.28 -21.12
N LEU A 260 9.84 -15.23 -22.07
CA LEU A 260 10.27 -13.96 -22.65
C LEU A 260 9.12 -13.29 -23.41
N PRO A 261 9.05 -11.94 -23.50
CA PRO A 261 7.91 -11.23 -24.11
C PRO A 261 7.50 -11.74 -25.49
N LYS A 262 8.48 -12.08 -26.34
CA LYS A 262 8.20 -12.65 -27.68
C LYS A 262 7.52 -14.02 -27.60
N ALA A 263 7.98 -14.90 -26.71
CA ALA A 263 7.42 -16.23 -26.54
C ALA A 263 6.08 -16.20 -25.81
N SER A 264 5.90 -15.27 -24.86
CA SER A 264 4.60 -14.99 -24.22
C SER A 264 3.58 -14.57 -25.26
N LYS A 265 3.90 -13.56 -26.07
CA LYS A 265 3.00 -13.09 -27.13
C LYS A 265 2.58 -14.22 -28.08
N THR A 266 3.51 -15.07 -28.50
CA THR A 266 3.16 -16.22 -29.36
C THR A 266 2.27 -17.23 -28.65
N LEU A 267 2.45 -17.45 -27.35
CA LEU A 267 1.53 -18.29 -26.58
C LEU A 267 0.15 -17.65 -26.50
N ASP A 268 0.08 -16.35 -26.23
CA ASP A 268 -1.17 -15.60 -26.14
C ASP A 268 -1.93 -15.68 -27.48
N ASP A 269 -1.26 -15.48 -28.61
CA ASP A 269 -1.84 -15.64 -29.96
C ASP A 269 -2.40 -17.08 -30.18
N ILE A 270 -1.71 -18.10 -29.67
CA ILE A 270 -2.16 -19.50 -29.73
C ILE A 270 -3.39 -19.73 -28.84
N LEU A 271 -3.41 -19.17 -27.63
CA LEU A 271 -4.51 -19.31 -26.68
C LEU A 271 -5.75 -18.52 -27.12
N GLU A 272 -5.59 -17.35 -27.74
CA GLU A 272 -6.68 -16.59 -28.32
C GLU A 272 -7.32 -17.34 -29.49
N SER A 273 -6.51 -17.89 -30.40
CA SER A 273 -7.03 -18.66 -31.54
C SER A 273 -7.58 -20.02 -31.13
N ARG A 274 -7.06 -20.63 -30.05
CA ARG A 274 -7.42 -21.99 -29.60
C ARG A 274 -7.44 -22.08 -28.06
N PRO A 275 -8.48 -21.54 -27.39
CA PRO A 275 -8.52 -21.43 -25.92
C PRO A 275 -8.38 -22.77 -25.19
N HIS A 276 -8.91 -23.84 -25.79
CA HIS A 276 -8.92 -25.18 -25.20
C HIS A 276 -7.53 -25.84 -25.12
N ILE A 277 -6.49 -25.32 -25.78
CA ILE A 277 -5.13 -25.91 -25.73
C ILE A 277 -4.58 -25.92 -24.30
N ALA A 278 -4.80 -24.85 -23.54
CA ALA A 278 -4.37 -24.74 -22.14
C ALA A 278 -4.89 -25.87 -21.23
N THR A 279 -6.13 -26.31 -21.48
CA THR A 279 -6.84 -27.30 -20.66
C THR A 279 -6.78 -28.71 -21.25
N LEU A 280 -6.57 -28.84 -22.55
CA LEU A 280 -6.46 -30.13 -23.24
C LEU A 280 -5.12 -30.85 -22.99
N TYR A 281 -4.04 -30.08 -22.80
CA TYR A 281 -2.69 -30.61 -22.57
C TYR A 281 -2.24 -30.39 -21.12
N GLY A 282 -1.24 -31.18 -20.69
CA GLY A 282 -0.73 -31.13 -19.30
C GLY A 282 -1.61 -31.88 -18.29
N ASN A 283 -2.62 -32.62 -18.73
CA ASN A 283 -3.54 -33.32 -17.84
C ASN A 283 -2.84 -34.45 -17.04
N HIS A 284 -1.75 -35.01 -17.57
CA HIS A 284 -0.90 -35.93 -16.81
C HIS A 284 -0.08 -35.23 -15.70
N LEU A 285 0.15 -33.91 -15.81
CA LEU A 285 0.79 -33.10 -14.75
C LEU A 285 -0.24 -32.72 -13.70
N PHE A 286 -1.42 -32.30 -14.14
CA PHE A 286 -2.58 -32.05 -13.28
C PHE A 286 -2.91 -33.26 -12.39
N LEU A 287 -2.93 -34.47 -12.96
CA LEU A 287 -3.14 -35.71 -12.20
C LEU A 287 -2.11 -35.94 -11.08
N PHE A 288 -0.88 -35.44 -11.23
CA PHE A 288 0.08 -35.47 -10.13
C PHE A 288 -0.33 -34.55 -8.99
N LEU A 289 -0.91 -33.38 -9.26
CA LEU A 289 -1.37 -32.47 -8.21
C LEU A 289 -2.59 -33.01 -7.47
N VAL A 290 -3.55 -33.61 -8.18
CA VAL A 290 -4.67 -34.33 -7.55
C VAL A 290 -4.13 -35.44 -6.64
N ALA A 291 -3.19 -36.24 -7.13
CA ALA A 291 -2.55 -37.28 -6.33
C ALA A 291 -1.76 -36.74 -5.12
N ILE A 292 -1.14 -35.56 -5.25
CA ILE A 292 -0.41 -34.92 -4.17
C ILE A 292 -1.39 -34.42 -3.09
N ARG A 293 -2.52 -33.80 -3.46
CA ARG A 293 -3.56 -33.36 -2.52
C ARG A 293 -4.17 -34.54 -1.76
N VAL A 294 -4.31 -35.70 -2.40
CA VAL A 294 -4.74 -36.94 -1.72
C VAL A 294 -3.70 -37.45 -0.71
N VAL A 295 -2.40 -37.33 -1.03
CA VAL A 295 -1.32 -37.83 -0.16
C VAL A 295 -0.97 -36.84 0.97
N HIS A 296 -1.18 -35.55 0.74
CA HIS A 296 -0.93 -34.45 1.68
C HIS A 296 -2.19 -33.58 1.75
N PRO A 297 -3.25 -34.04 2.45
CA PRO A 297 -4.50 -33.30 2.58
C PRO A 297 -4.35 -31.95 3.30
N GLU A 298 -3.23 -31.73 3.98
CA GLU A 298 -2.90 -30.51 4.71
C GLU A 298 -2.45 -29.34 3.82
N LEU A 299 -2.12 -29.60 2.55
CA LEU A 299 -1.77 -28.55 1.59
C LEU A 299 -2.99 -27.65 1.37
N ASP A 300 -2.79 -26.34 1.40
CA ASP A 300 -3.85 -25.40 1.02
C ASP A 300 -3.84 -25.12 -0.48
N ASP A 301 -4.77 -24.30 -0.95
CA ASP A 301 -4.93 -24.01 -2.38
C ASP A 301 -3.73 -23.25 -2.96
N ALA A 302 -3.12 -22.35 -2.19
CA ALA A 302 -1.93 -21.61 -2.60
C ALA A 302 -0.71 -22.53 -2.73
N ASP A 303 -0.60 -23.56 -1.89
CA ASP A 303 0.43 -24.59 -2.04
C ASP A 303 0.28 -25.36 -3.35
N ILE A 304 -0.96 -25.69 -3.73
CA ILE A 304 -1.25 -26.39 -5.00
C ILE A 304 -0.93 -25.51 -6.20
N GLU A 305 -1.24 -24.21 -6.15
CA GLU A 305 -0.82 -23.23 -7.17
C GLU A 305 0.70 -23.13 -7.25
N THR A 306 1.39 -23.08 -6.12
CA THR A 306 2.86 -23.05 -6.06
C THR A 306 3.46 -24.31 -6.69
N LEU A 307 2.88 -25.48 -6.44
CA LEU A 307 3.30 -26.73 -7.09
C LEU A 307 2.97 -26.75 -8.59
N TRP A 308 1.89 -26.11 -9.01
CA TRP A 308 1.55 -25.93 -10.42
C TRP A 308 2.58 -25.08 -11.16
N ASP A 309 3.07 -23.99 -10.57
CA ASP A 309 4.12 -23.14 -11.15
C ASP A 309 5.41 -23.92 -11.45
N VAL A 310 5.69 -24.96 -10.66
CA VAL A 310 6.83 -25.88 -10.89
C VAL A 310 6.61 -26.80 -12.09
N LEU A 311 5.36 -27.16 -12.37
CA LEU A 311 4.98 -28.06 -13.45
C LEU A 311 4.67 -27.34 -14.77
N ARG A 312 4.25 -26.08 -14.71
CA ARG A 312 3.93 -25.26 -15.89
C ARG A 312 5.01 -25.30 -16.97
N PRO A 313 6.33 -25.21 -16.68
CA PRO A 313 7.33 -25.29 -17.73
C PRO A 313 7.40 -26.67 -18.41
N TRP A 314 7.00 -27.76 -17.74
CA TRP A 314 6.82 -29.05 -18.40
C TRP A 314 5.64 -29.04 -19.36
N GLN A 315 4.52 -28.37 -19.02
CA GLN A 315 3.40 -28.24 -19.94
C GLN A 315 3.82 -27.45 -21.19
N LEU A 316 4.46 -26.30 -21.03
CA LEU A 316 5.00 -25.52 -22.15
C LEU A 316 5.93 -26.34 -23.03
N HIS A 317 6.87 -27.07 -22.40
CA HIS A 317 7.77 -27.96 -23.15
C HIS A 317 7.03 -29.07 -23.89
N HIS A 318 5.97 -29.62 -23.29
CA HIS A 318 5.15 -30.65 -23.91
C HIS A 318 4.24 -30.14 -25.03
N LEU A 319 3.86 -28.86 -25.00
CA LEU A 319 3.17 -28.16 -26.08
C LEU A 319 4.06 -27.86 -27.29
N GLY A 320 5.39 -28.02 -27.15
CA GLY A 320 6.34 -27.82 -28.24
C GLY A 320 7.28 -26.63 -28.05
N PHE A 321 7.30 -26.00 -26.87
CA PHE A 321 8.33 -25.01 -26.55
C PHE A 321 9.68 -25.71 -26.31
N GLU A 322 10.74 -25.13 -26.84
CA GLU A 322 12.09 -25.68 -26.80
C GLU A 322 13.09 -24.66 -26.22
N LEU A 323 14.23 -25.13 -25.72
CA LEU A 323 15.27 -24.22 -25.21
C LEU A 323 15.88 -23.41 -26.37
N ARG A 324 15.91 -22.09 -26.21
CA ARG A 324 16.38 -21.10 -27.21
C ARG A 324 17.79 -21.35 -27.70
N ASP A 325 18.68 -21.70 -26.79
CA ASP A 325 20.09 -21.89 -27.11
C ASP A 325 20.33 -23.30 -27.65
N LYS A 326 20.77 -23.36 -28.92
CA LYS A 326 21.09 -24.59 -29.63
C LYS A 326 22.21 -25.38 -28.93
N GLU A 327 23.22 -24.71 -28.38
CA GLU A 327 24.30 -25.38 -27.64
C GLU A 327 23.78 -25.99 -26.34
N THR A 328 22.97 -25.24 -25.58
CA THR A 328 22.31 -25.78 -24.39
C THR A 328 21.36 -26.93 -24.75
N ARG A 329 20.62 -26.86 -25.86
CA ARG A 329 19.73 -27.94 -26.33
C ARG A 329 20.49 -29.21 -26.69
N GLU A 330 21.69 -29.08 -27.24
CA GLU A 330 22.54 -30.21 -27.59
C GLU A 330 23.25 -30.81 -26.37
N ARG A 331 23.59 -29.99 -25.37
CA ARG A 331 24.31 -30.38 -24.14
C ARG A 331 23.40 -30.78 -22.97
N MET A 332 22.19 -30.24 -22.88
CA MET A 332 21.22 -30.50 -21.82
C MET A 332 19.87 -30.91 -22.42
N ILE A 333 19.48 -32.16 -22.20
CA ILE A 333 18.17 -32.67 -22.64
C ILE A 333 17.26 -32.77 -21.42
N PRO A 334 16.25 -31.89 -21.27
CA PRO A 334 15.21 -32.07 -20.28
C PRO A 334 14.44 -33.35 -20.60
N LYS A 335 14.47 -34.31 -19.68
CA LYS A 335 13.83 -35.61 -19.84
C LYS A 335 12.70 -35.74 -18.84
N PHE A 336 11.48 -35.73 -19.36
CA PHE A 336 10.30 -35.99 -18.56
C PHE A 336 10.34 -37.42 -18.01
N GLY A 337 10.26 -37.56 -16.69
CA GLY A 337 10.25 -38.83 -16.00
C GLY A 337 9.20 -38.86 -14.91
N VAL A 338 8.15 -39.66 -15.10
CA VAL A 338 7.00 -39.80 -14.18
C VAL A 338 7.44 -40.02 -12.72
N ARG A 339 8.41 -40.92 -12.49
CA ARG A 339 8.96 -41.19 -11.15
C ARG A 339 9.69 -39.99 -10.54
N SER A 340 10.47 -39.28 -11.36
CA SER A 340 11.26 -38.13 -10.92
C SER A 340 10.36 -36.95 -10.60
N VAL A 341 9.37 -36.68 -11.44
CA VAL A 341 8.37 -35.63 -11.23
C VAL A 341 7.59 -35.89 -9.95
N TRP A 342 7.06 -37.11 -9.78
CA TRP A 342 6.40 -37.50 -8.53
C TRP A 342 7.29 -37.32 -7.30
N SER A 343 8.53 -37.82 -7.35
CA SER A 343 9.46 -37.72 -6.22
C SER A 343 9.76 -36.27 -5.85
N ASN A 344 9.87 -35.38 -6.85
CA ASN A 344 10.15 -33.97 -6.63
C ASN A 344 8.93 -33.23 -6.09
N LEU A 345 7.75 -33.45 -6.67
CA LEU A 345 6.51 -32.87 -6.17
C LEU A 345 6.22 -33.32 -4.76
N ASN A 346 6.34 -34.61 -4.46
CA ASN A 346 6.11 -35.15 -3.13
C ASN A 346 7.11 -34.62 -2.10
N LYS A 347 8.36 -34.36 -2.51
CA LYS A 347 9.34 -33.70 -1.65
C LYS A 347 8.94 -32.25 -1.38
N ARG A 348 8.57 -31.49 -2.42
CA ARG A 348 8.14 -30.09 -2.28
C ARG A 348 6.85 -29.94 -1.51
N ALA A 349 5.89 -30.83 -1.70
CA ALA A 349 4.66 -30.89 -0.91
C ALA A 349 4.99 -31.06 0.58
N LYS A 350 5.86 -32.02 0.92
CA LYS A 350 6.34 -32.16 2.31
C LYS A 350 7.07 -30.92 2.81
N GLU A 351 7.89 -30.30 1.97
CA GLU A 351 8.54 -29.04 2.30
C GLU A 351 7.53 -27.93 2.50
N LEU A 352 6.48 -27.79 1.69
CA LEU A 352 5.43 -26.77 1.84
C LEU A 352 4.58 -27.02 3.09
N VAL A 353 4.19 -28.27 3.38
CA VAL A 353 3.51 -28.63 4.63
C VAL A 353 4.40 -28.35 5.85
N ALA A 354 5.71 -28.65 5.75
CA ALA A 354 6.67 -28.39 6.82
C ALA A 354 7.11 -26.92 6.90
N THR A 355 7.02 -26.19 5.78
CA THR A 355 7.32 -24.77 5.69
C THR A 355 6.12 -24.08 6.30
N PRO A 356 6.27 -23.38 7.42
CA PRO A 356 5.18 -22.55 7.89
C PRO A 356 4.82 -21.56 6.77
N VAL A 357 3.57 -21.64 6.27
CA VAL A 357 2.87 -20.67 5.39
C VAL A 357 3.54 -19.32 5.52
N PRO A 358 3.98 -18.66 4.42
CA PRO A 358 5.02 -17.63 4.41
C PRO A 358 4.94 -16.87 5.70
N THR A 359 5.85 -17.20 6.61
CA THR A 359 5.82 -16.63 7.95
C THR A 359 5.79 -15.15 7.70
N GLN A 360 4.71 -14.48 8.13
CA GLN A 360 4.74 -13.04 8.22
C GLN A 360 5.97 -12.76 9.07
N THR A 361 7.05 -12.34 8.40
CA THR A 361 8.42 -12.60 8.89
C THR A 361 8.72 -11.78 10.14
N GLN A 362 7.88 -10.76 10.37
CA GLN A 362 7.92 -9.86 11.49
C GLN A 362 6.46 -9.57 11.92
N VAL A 363 5.99 -10.31 12.93
CA VAL A 363 4.78 -9.97 13.68
C VAL A 363 5.17 -9.06 14.85
N ARG A 364 4.50 -7.92 14.96
CA ARG A 364 4.64 -6.93 16.02
C ARG A 364 3.28 -6.79 16.71
N HIS A 365 3.23 -7.02 18.01
CA HIS A 365 2.00 -6.87 18.79
C HIS A 365 1.92 -5.50 19.43
N GLY A 366 0.71 -5.04 19.67
CA GLY A 366 0.44 -3.75 20.25
C GLY A 366 -0.91 -3.68 20.95
N LEU A 367 -1.17 -2.54 21.58
CA LEU A 367 -2.46 -2.19 22.15
C LEU A 367 -2.91 -0.85 21.60
N LEU A 368 -4.21 -0.74 21.35
CA LEU A 368 -4.90 0.52 21.13
C LEU A 368 -5.76 0.81 22.36
N LEU A 369 -5.60 1.98 22.95
CA LEU A 369 -6.41 2.46 24.08
C LEU A 369 -7.31 3.59 23.58
N ASP A 370 -8.63 3.42 23.67
CA ASP A 370 -9.59 4.47 23.33
C ASP A 370 -9.84 5.36 24.55
N CYS A 371 -9.67 6.67 24.38
CA CYS A 371 -9.83 7.67 25.42
C CYS A 371 -11.22 8.34 25.35
N ASP A 372 -12.28 7.53 25.35
CA ASP A 372 -13.68 7.94 25.38
C ASP A 372 -14.05 9.00 24.32
N GLY A 373 -13.57 8.80 23.08
CA GLY A 373 -13.88 9.69 21.96
C GLY A 373 -13.09 11.00 21.93
N GLN A 374 -12.13 11.21 22.83
CA GLN A 374 -11.19 12.35 22.78
C GLN A 374 -9.90 12.04 22.00
N GLY A 375 -9.73 10.78 21.60
CA GLY A 375 -8.57 10.31 20.90
C GLY A 375 -8.24 8.88 21.27
N CYS A 376 -7.10 8.39 20.81
CA CYS A 376 -6.61 7.06 21.16
C CYS A 376 -5.10 7.00 21.19
N TRP A 377 -4.57 6.17 22.08
CA TRP A 377 -3.16 5.81 22.13
C TRP A 377 -2.93 4.50 21.41
N LEU A 378 -1.94 4.45 20.53
CA LEU A 378 -1.46 3.22 19.92
C LEU A 378 -0.06 2.92 20.43
N PHE A 379 0.11 1.72 20.97
CA PHE A 379 1.39 1.14 21.36
C PHE A 379 1.69 -0.04 20.47
N LEU A 380 2.90 -0.14 19.93
CA LEU A 380 3.29 -1.23 19.06
C LEU A 380 4.73 -1.64 19.36
N GLN A 381 5.06 -2.93 19.28
CA GLN A 381 6.44 -3.37 19.38
C GLN A 381 7.31 -2.72 18.30
N ASP A 382 8.53 -2.31 18.69
CA ASP A 382 9.49 -1.77 17.74
C ASP A 382 9.90 -2.82 16.70
N ARG A 383 10.27 -2.35 15.50
CA ARG A 383 10.62 -3.21 14.37
C ARG A 383 11.92 -3.97 14.58
N TYR A 384 12.88 -3.36 15.27
CA TYR A 384 14.21 -3.90 15.48
C TYR A 384 14.36 -4.52 16.88
N ASP A 385 13.64 -3.99 17.87
CA ASP A 385 13.70 -4.46 19.26
C ASP A 385 12.29 -4.68 19.85
N LYS A 386 11.81 -5.93 19.83
CA LYS A 386 10.48 -6.29 20.36
C LYS A 386 10.32 -6.06 21.87
N THR A 387 11.42 -5.82 22.60
CA THR A 387 11.38 -5.46 24.03
C THR A 387 10.99 -4.01 24.26
N LYS A 388 11.07 -3.17 23.22
CA LYS A 388 10.62 -1.77 23.24
C LYS A 388 9.24 -1.62 22.61
N LEU A 389 8.52 -0.60 23.06
CA LEU A 389 7.26 -0.16 22.49
C LEU A 389 7.45 1.21 21.87
N VAL A 390 6.94 1.38 20.65
CA VAL A 390 6.70 2.68 20.04
C VAL A 390 5.27 3.12 20.36
N SER A 391 5.07 4.39 20.67
CA SER A 391 3.75 4.93 21.01
C SER A 391 3.37 6.13 20.15
N GLY A 392 2.08 6.39 20.02
CA GLY A 392 1.54 7.60 19.39
C GLY A 392 0.14 7.89 19.92
N TYR A 393 -0.23 9.16 19.99
CA TYR A 393 -1.57 9.61 20.35
C TYR A 393 -2.25 10.28 19.15
N TRP A 394 -3.52 9.99 18.89
CA TRP A 394 -4.32 10.65 17.84
C TRP A 394 -5.55 11.30 18.46
N GLU A 395 -5.68 12.63 18.34
CA GLU A 395 -6.82 13.42 18.85
C GLU A 395 -8.10 13.14 18.06
N ASP A 396 -8.03 13.28 16.74
CA ASP A 396 -9.17 13.14 15.85
C ASP A 396 -9.18 11.78 15.16
N ARG A 397 -9.95 10.87 15.75
CA ARG A 397 -10.44 9.61 15.16
C ARG A 397 -9.47 8.43 15.30
N ILE A 398 -10.08 7.27 15.58
CA ILE A 398 -9.45 5.95 15.56
C ILE A 398 -8.66 5.80 14.24
N PRO A 399 -7.32 5.65 14.27
CA PRO A 399 -6.49 5.62 13.08
C PRO A 399 -6.68 4.33 12.28
N MET A 400 -7.61 3.46 12.69
CA MET A 400 -7.99 2.20 12.06
C MET A 400 -8.97 2.37 10.89
N ASN A 401 -9.52 3.57 10.67
CA ASN A 401 -10.35 3.84 9.50
C ASN A 401 -9.50 3.93 8.23
N VAL A 402 -9.76 3.07 7.24
CA VAL A 402 -9.13 3.09 5.91
C VAL A 402 -9.39 4.43 5.23
N ARG A 403 -8.33 5.21 4.94
CA ARG A 403 -8.50 6.60 4.47
C ARG A 403 -7.56 7.09 3.38
N GLY A 404 -6.60 6.30 2.89
CA GLY A 404 -5.71 6.75 1.81
C GLY A 404 -4.78 7.93 2.14
N ALA A 405 -4.98 8.57 3.30
CA ALA A 405 -4.24 9.73 3.80
C ALA A 405 -3.56 9.39 5.13
N PHE A 406 -2.44 10.04 5.41
CA PHE A 406 -1.75 9.89 6.69
C PHE A 406 -2.52 10.57 7.81
N SER A 407 -2.79 9.82 8.87
CA SER A 407 -3.21 10.31 10.18
C SER A 407 -1.96 10.57 11.02
N TRP A 408 -1.76 11.82 11.43
CA TRP A 408 -0.59 12.24 12.21
C TRP A 408 -0.89 12.16 13.70
N THR A 409 0.11 11.79 14.49
CA THR A 409 -0.02 11.83 15.95
C THR A 409 -0.03 13.26 16.45
N ALA A 410 -0.68 13.48 17.59
CA ALA A 410 -0.53 14.68 18.39
C ALA A 410 0.97 14.89 18.69
N ASN A 411 1.43 16.12 18.50
CA ASN A 411 2.80 16.52 18.82
C ASN A 411 2.83 17.51 19.98
N ALA A 412 1.66 17.94 20.46
CA ALA A 412 1.52 18.89 21.54
C ALA A 412 1.55 18.13 22.89
N HIS A 413 2.59 18.38 23.69
CA HIS A 413 2.82 17.65 24.93
C HIS A 413 1.72 17.88 25.98
N ASN A 414 1.05 19.04 25.98
CA ASN A 414 -0.13 19.30 26.82
C ASN A 414 -1.32 18.39 26.46
N VAL A 415 -1.55 18.17 25.17
CA VAL A 415 -2.61 17.27 24.69
C VAL A 415 -2.27 15.82 25.05
N MET A 416 -1.00 15.44 24.89
CA MET A 416 -0.52 14.13 25.34
C MET A 416 -0.69 13.96 26.85
N ALA A 417 -0.28 14.94 27.67
CA ALA A 417 -0.41 14.88 29.12
C ALA A 417 -1.87 14.72 29.58
N ALA A 418 -2.79 15.53 29.04
CA ALA A 418 -4.22 15.42 29.34
C ALA A 418 -4.81 14.07 28.92
N SER A 419 -4.30 13.46 27.85
CA SER A 419 -4.74 12.15 27.38
C SER A 419 -4.18 10.98 28.20
N LEU A 420 -3.03 11.13 28.86
CA LEU A 420 -2.40 10.07 29.65
C LEU A 420 -3.23 9.71 30.88
N GLU A 421 -3.75 10.71 31.59
CA GLU A 421 -4.60 10.48 32.77
C GLU A 421 -5.79 9.59 32.41
N LYS A 422 -6.39 9.82 31.23
CA LYS A 422 -7.50 9.03 30.69
C LYS A 422 -7.06 7.67 30.19
N ALA A 423 -5.92 7.59 29.50
CA ALA A 423 -5.36 6.34 29.02
C ALA A 423 -4.98 5.40 30.18
N MET A 424 -4.58 5.94 31.32
CA MET A 424 -4.28 5.19 32.54
C MET A 424 -5.55 4.67 33.24
N SER A 425 -6.71 5.28 32.99
CA SER A 425 -8.00 4.91 33.59
C SER A 425 -8.97 4.21 32.62
N THR A 426 -8.64 4.06 31.34
CA THR A 426 -9.56 3.48 30.35
C THR A 426 -9.54 1.96 30.40
N ASP A 427 -10.74 1.36 30.37
CA ASP A 427 -10.93 -0.08 30.18
C ASP A 427 -11.08 -0.44 28.69
N SER A 428 -11.20 0.55 27.80
CA SER A 428 -11.40 0.35 26.36
C SER A 428 -10.07 0.07 25.66
N LEU A 429 -9.67 -1.21 25.68
CA LEU A 429 -8.42 -1.70 25.11
C LEU A 429 -8.67 -2.70 23.97
N HIS A 430 -8.00 -2.49 22.83
CA HIS A 430 -8.04 -3.38 21.69
C HIS A 430 -6.64 -3.93 21.40
N ASN A 431 -6.52 -5.26 21.31
CA ASN A 431 -5.28 -5.87 20.87
C ASN A 431 -5.08 -5.61 19.38
N ILE A 432 -3.90 -5.16 19.00
CA ILE A 432 -3.54 -4.94 17.60
C ILE A 432 -2.29 -5.74 17.25
N MET A 433 -2.14 -6.01 15.96
CA MET A 433 -1.02 -6.76 15.44
C MET A 433 -0.66 -6.23 14.06
N VAL A 434 0.62 -5.93 13.85
CA VAL A 434 1.16 -5.55 12.55
C VAL A 434 2.03 -6.69 12.03
N ALA A 435 1.69 -7.16 10.84
CA ALA A 435 2.35 -8.28 10.21
C ALA A 435 2.96 -7.89 8.86
N THR A 436 4.22 -8.26 8.62
CA THR A 436 4.87 -8.03 7.33
C THR A 436 4.76 -9.23 6.40
N LEU A 437 4.16 -9.06 5.22
CA LEU A 437 4.13 -10.02 4.12
C LEU A 437 4.65 -9.33 2.85
N ASP A 438 5.64 -9.92 2.18
CA ASP A 438 6.25 -9.37 0.96
C ASP A 438 6.66 -7.90 1.03
N ARG A 439 7.17 -7.47 2.20
CA ARG A 439 7.57 -6.09 2.55
C ARG A 439 6.43 -5.10 2.73
N ILE A 440 5.18 -5.55 2.64
CA ILE A 440 3.98 -4.77 2.96
C ILE A 440 3.58 -5.10 4.40
N GLU A 441 3.23 -4.08 5.18
CA GLU A 441 2.73 -4.27 6.54
C GLU A 441 1.20 -4.28 6.52
N TYR A 442 0.60 -5.17 7.31
CA TYR A 442 -0.84 -5.34 7.43
C TYR A 442 -1.25 -5.18 8.88
N LEU A 443 -2.26 -4.33 9.13
CA LEU A 443 -2.81 -4.12 10.47
C LEU A 443 -3.97 -5.08 10.72
N TRP A 444 -3.91 -5.76 11.84
CA TRP A 444 -4.96 -6.64 12.37
C TRP A 444 -5.43 -6.13 13.71
N VAL A 445 -6.72 -6.26 13.97
CA VAL A 445 -7.38 -5.85 15.21
C VAL A 445 -8.11 -7.05 15.79
N PHE A 446 -7.98 -7.26 17.09
CA PHE A 446 -8.68 -8.33 17.79
C PHE A 446 -10.06 -7.85 18.21
N THR A 447 -11.10 -8.49 17.68
CA THR A 447 -12.53 -8.23 17.94
C THR A 447 -13.17 -9.42 18.65
N ASP A 448 -14.49 -9.38 18.89
CA ASP A 448 -15.30 -10.39 19.61
C ASP A 448 -15.34 -11.77 18.92
N GLY A 449 -14.20 -12.44 18.79
CA GLY A 449 -14.08 -13.79 18.23
C GLY A 449 -12.82 -14.07 17.42
N GLY A 450 -11.97 -13.08 17.13
CA GLY A 450 -10.75 -13.32 16.35
C GLY A 450 -10.01 -12.08 15.88
N TRP A 451 -8.99 -12.31 15.05
CA TRP A 451 -8.22 -11.24 14.40
C TRP A 451 -8.86 -10.87 13.06
N GLU A 452 -9.23 -9.61 12.91
CA GLU A 452 -9.76 -9.03 11.68
C GLU A 452 -8.70 -8.17 10.98
N LEU A 453 -8.59 -8.32 9.66
CA LEU A 453 -7.68 -7.50 8.84
C LEU A 453 -8.29 -6.12 8.61
N SER A 454 -7.64 -5.07 9.11
CA SER A 454 -8.08 -3.69 8.85
C SER A 454 -7.59 -3.15 7.50
N GLY A 455 -6.37 -3.51 7.07
CA GLY A 455 -5.82 -3.05 5.80
C GLY A 455 -4.30 -3.07 5.71
N GLU A 456 -3.79 -2.51 4.62
CA GLU A 456 -2.37 -2.23 4.42
C GLU A 456 -1.97 -1.01 5.23
N VAL A 457 -0.96 -1.13 6.09
CA VAL A 457 -0.53 -0.07 6.98
C VAL A 457 0.85 0.46 6.59
N THR A 458 0.98 1.78 6.59
CA THR A 458 2.28 2.45 6.50
C THR A 458 2.50 3.25 7.77
N ILE A 459 3.48 2.85 8.58
CA ILE A 459 3.85 3.52 9.83
C ILE A 459 5.10 4.37 9.59
N ILE A 460 5.02 5.66 9.90
CA ILE A 460 6.15 6.58 9.85
C ILE A 460 6.71 6.72 11.26
N PRO A 461 7.92 6.19 11.55
CA PRO A 461 8.59 6.44 12.83
C PRO A 461 9.17 7.87 12.88
N ARG A 462 9.38 8.42 14.08
CA ARG A 462 10.23 9.62 14.28
C ARG A 462 11.72 9.27 14.04
N LYS A 463 12.54 10.25 13.60
CA LYS A 463 13.96 9.99 13.22
C LYS A 463 14.90 9.90 14.45
N ARG A 464 15.68 8.81 14.43
CA ARG A 464 17.02 8.49 14.98
C ARG A 464 17.43 8.63 16.46
N ASP A 465 16.83 9.48 17.31
CA ASP A 465 17.18 9.47 18.75
C ASP A 465 15.99 9.18 19.68
N ALA A 466 14.77 9.33 19.19
CA ALA A 466 13.53 8.96 19.88
C ALA A 466 12.93 7.67 19.30
N ILE A 467 13.60 6.52 19.51
CA ILE A 467 13.18 5.19 18.99
C ILE A 467 11.83 4.71 19.59
N SER A 468 11.11 5.52 20.35
CA SER A 468 9.87 5.13 21.03
C SER A 468 8.60 5.84 20.54
N GLN A 469 8.61 6.56 19.40
CA GLN A 469 7.42 7.29 18.93
C GLN A 469 7.04 7.09 17.45
N ILE A 470 5.75 6.87 17.23
CA ILE A 470 5.09 6.86 15.91
C ILE A 470 4.76 8.31 15.56
N ARG A 471 5.15 8.76 14.35
CA ARG A 471 4.85 10.11 13.85
C ARG A 471 3.51 10.16 13.14
N GLY A 472 3.18 9.10 12.41
CA GLY A 472 1.96 9.03 11.64
C GLY A 472 1.73 7.63 11.10
N MET A 473 0.49 7.37 10.75
CA MET A 473 0.04 6.08 10.22
C MET A 473 -0.92 6.34 9.06
N ARG A 474 -0.81 5.55 7.99
CA ARG A 474 -1.80 5.49 6.92
C ARG A 474 -2.30 4.06 6.80
N ILE A 475 -3.60 3.90 6.62
CA ILE A 475 -4.21 2.62 6.31
C ILE A 475 -4.91 2.72 4.96
N ASP A 476 -4.52 1.82 4.07
CA ASP A 476 -5.04 1.62 2.73
C ASP A 476 -5.83 0.30 2.67
N TYR A 477 -6.73 0.17 1.70
CA TYR A 477 -7.42 -1.10 1.48
C TYR A 477 -6.41 -2.19 1.13
N ALA A 478 -6.59 -3.38 1.71
CA ALA A 478 -5.76 -4.52 1.36
C ALA A 478 -5.96 -4.87 -0.12
N SER A 479 -4.89 -4.79 -0.91
CA SER A 479 -4.90 -5.10 -2.35
C SER A 479 -5.20 -6.58 -2.64
N ASN A 480 -5.04 -7.45 -1.63
CA ASN A 480 -5.27 -8.88 -1.72
C ASN A 480 -6.26 -9.35 -0.65
N SER A 481 -7.41 -9.88 -1.08
CA SER A 481 -8.45 -10.42 -0.20
C SER A 481 -8.07 -11.75 0.46
N ASN A 482 -7.02 -12.42 -0.01
CA ASN A 482 -6.63 -13.76 0.45
C ASN A 482 -5.58 -13.74 1.57
N ILE A 483 -5.40 -12.59 2.23
CA ILE A 483 -4.46 -12.46 3.33
C ILE A 483 -5.03 -13.18 4.56
N LYS A 484 -4.39 -14.29 4.93
CA LYS A 484 -4.75 -15.08 6.11
C LYS A 484 -4.08 -14.53 7.37
N GLN A 485 -4.68 -14.80 8.52
CA GLN A 485 -4.14 -14.45 9.84
C GLN A 485 -2.73 -15.05 10.03
N PRO A 486 -1.75 -14.27 10.57
CA PRO A 486 -0.42 -14.78 10.89
C PRO A 486 -0.42 -15.98 11.83
N ARG A 487 0.59 -16.83 11.69
CA ARG A 487 1.08 -17.66 12.79
C ARG A 487 1.78 -16.77 13.83
N GLY A 488 1.51 -16.98 15.12
CA GLY A 488 1.99 -16.11 16.20
C GLY A 488 0.99 -15.04 16.63
N SER A 489 -0.29 -15.20 16.31
CA SER A 489 -1.38 -14.31 16.71
C SER A 489 -1.72 -14.33 18.21
N ALA A 490 -1.03 -15.17 18.99
CA ALA A 490 -1.18 -15.16 20.44
C ALA A 490 -0.58 -13.87 20.97
N VAL A 491 -1.39 -13.08 21.68
CA VAL A 491 -0.94 -11.86 22.33
C VAL A 491 0.19 -12.22 23.31
N PRO A 492 1.37 -11.56 23.25
CA PRO A 492 2.46 -11.82 24.17
C PRO A 492 2.03 -11.62 25.62
N PRO A 493 2.37 -12.54 26.54
CA PRO A 493 2.05 -12.36 27.95
C PRO A 493 2.74 -11.09 28.49
N GLY A 494 2.01 -10.29 29.26
CA GLY A 494 2.51 -9.06 29.87
C GLY A 494 2.61 -7.86 28.93
N LEU A 495 2.05 -7.92 27.71
CA LEU A 495 2.00 -6.76 26.80
C LEU A 495 1.28 -5.56 27.45
N GLU A 496 0.17 -5.81 28.13
CA GLU A 496 -0.60 -4.78 28.86
C GLU A 496 0.21 -4.14 29.98
N ALA A 497 0.91 -4.95 30.80
CA ALA A 497 1.80 -4.44 31.85
C ALA A 497 2.94 -3.57 31.27
N ARG A 498 3.48 -3.96 30.10
CA ARG A 498 4.50 -3.15 29.39
C ARG A 498 3.94 -1.85 28.85
N VAL A 499 2.71 -1.85 28.36
CA VAL A 499 2.03 -0.63 27.90
C VAL A 499 1.76 0.31 29.07
N LYS A 500 1.30 -0.23 30.20
CA LYS A 500 1.12 0.55 31.44
C LYS A 500 2.43 1.16 31.93
N GLY A 501 3.51 0.37 32.02
CA GLY A 501 4.82 0.90 32.39
C GLY A 501 5.31 1.97 31.41
N ARG A 502 5.02 1.82 30.11
CA ARG A 502 5.37 2.85 29.13
C ARG A 502 4.52 4.12 29.27
N LEU A 503 3.24 4.02 29.64
CA LEU A 503 2.41 5.18 29.95
C LEU A 503 2.93 5.93 31.19
N GLU A 504 3.35 5.20 32.23
CA GLU A 504 3.98 5.76 33.43
C GLU A 504 5.28 6.49 33.08
N GLU A 505 6.16 5.88 32.29
CA GLU A 505 7.39 6.55 31.77
C GLU A 505 7.06 7.83 31.00
N ILE A 506 6.05 7.82 30.12
CA ILE A 506 5.65 9.02 29.38
C ILE A 506 5.07 10.07 30.34
N ALA A 507 4.32 9.68 31.36
CA ALA A 507 3.78 10.61 32.35
C ALA A 507 4.89 11.28 33.17
N GLU A 508 5.91 10.51 33.59
CA GLU A 508 7.11 11.04 34.23
C GLU A 508 7.83 12.02 33.32
N ASP A 509 8.08 11.64 32.05
CA ASP A 509 8.73 12.49 31.04
C ASP A 509 7.97 13.81 30.80
N LEU A 510 6.65 13.83 30.97
CA LEU A 510 5.80 15.01 30.76
C LEU A 510 5.60 15.87 32.02
N THR A 511 5.94 15.37 33.21
CA THR A 511 5.67 16.09 34.48
C THR A 511 6.44 17.41 34.55
N ASP A 512 7.64 17.46 33.98
CA ASP A 512 8.50 18.65 33.96
C ASP A 512 8.30 19.53 32.70
N VAL A 513 7.30 19.21 31.85
CA VAL A 513 7.04 19.91 30.60
C VAL A 513 5.90 20.91 30.76
N ILE A 514 6.23 22.19 30.70
CA ILE A 514 5.31 23.32 30.84
C ILE A 514 4.84 23.79 29.46
N PRO A 515 3.50 23.89 29.22
CA PRO A 515 2.97 24.49 27.99
C PRO A 515 3.13 26.00 28.02
N ALA A 516 3.89 26.54 27.07
CA ALA A 516 4.15 27.97 26.95
C ALA A 516 3.49 28.56 25.69
N LYS A 517 3.02 29.80 25.80
CA LYS A 517 2.71 30.66 24.65
C LYS A 517 3.98 31.39 24.25
N CYS A 518 4.28 31.43 22.97
CA CYS A 518 5.45 32.15 22.46
C CYS A 518 5.00 33.53 21.95
N ILE A 519 5.67 34.58 22.39
CA ILE A 519 5.56 35.91 21.80
C ILE A 519 6.84 36.16 21.02
N LEU A 520 6.70 36.33 19.72
CA LEU A 520 7.80 36.65 18.81
C LEU A 520 7.75 38.14 18.46
N SER A 521 8.77 38.88 18.89
CA SER A 521 8.90 40.32 18.68
C SER A 521 10.31 40.70 18.23
N ILE A 522 10.54 42.00 18.02
CA ILE A 522 11.86 42.56 17.69
C ILE A 522 12.32 43.41 18.89
N ASP A 523 13.57 43.18 19.33
CA ASP A 523 14.24 44.01 20.34
C ASP A 523 15.63 44.42 19.80
N GLY A 524 15.78 45.70 19.46
CA GLY A 524 16.98 46.21 18.81
C GLY A 524 17.21 45.59 17.42
N LEU A 525 18.31 44.86 17.25
CA LEU A 525 18.70 44.20 16.00
C LEU A 525 18.53 42.67 16.05
N ASP A 526 17.81 42.16 17.06
CA ASP A 526 17.61 40.73 17.29
C ASP A 526 16.12 40.39 17.33
N TYR A 527 15.81 39.12 17.04
CA TYR A 527 14.51 38.52 17.32
C TYR A 527 14.45 38.15 18.81
N LEU A 528 13.37 38.55 19.47
CA LEU A 528 13.08 38.19 20.85
C LEU A 528 11.95 37.17 20.88
N VAL A 529 12.17 36.05 21.55
CA VAL A 529 11.14 35.03 21.82
C VAL A 529 10.92 34.95 23.32
N GLU A 530 9.75 35.38 23.76
CA GLU A 530 9.30 35.27 25.16
C GLU A 530 8.37 34.07 25.28
N PHE A 531 8.62 33.23 26.29
CA PHE A 531 7.79 32.09 26.61
C PHE A 531 6.94 32.44 27.83
N GLU A 532 5.62 32.47 27.66
CA GLU A 532 4.66 32.78 28.72
C GLU A 532 3.91 31.51 29.17
N HIS A 533 3.84 31.29 30.48
CA HIS A 533 2.96 30.27 31.08
C HIS A 533 2.07 30.97 32.12
N GLU A 534 0.75 30.73 32.05
CA GLU A 534 -0.24 31.36 32.95
C GLU A 534 -0.19 32.91 33.02
N GLY A 535 0.34 33.54 31.97
CA GLY A 535 0.46 35.00 31.89
C GLY A 535 1.78 35.56 32.44
N GLU A 536 2.69 34.70 32.92
CA GLU A 536 4.03 35.07 33.36
C GLU A 536 5.09 34.61 32.37
N THR A 537 6.10 35.45 32.10
CA THR A 537 7.23 35.10 31.26
C THR A 537 8.17 34.14 32.01
N VAL A 538 8.27 32.90 31.55
CA VAL A 538 9.07 31.84 32.17
C VAL A 538 10.46 31.65 31.54
N ASP A 539 10.66 32.09 30.29
CA ASP A 539 11.96 32.11 29.62
C ASP A 539 11.97 33.19 28.52
N THR A 540 13.17 33.66 28.16
CA THR A 540 13.37 34.64 27.10
C THR A 540 14.63 34.30 26.31
N ARG A 541 14.52 34.28 24.99
CA ARG A 541 15.62 33.93 24.08
C ARG A 541 15.79 35.00 23.01
N ARG A 542 17.05 35.32 22.70
CA ARG A 542 17.42 36.28 21.65
C ARG A 542 18.16 35.59 20.52
N PHE A 543 17.78 35.92 19.28
CA PHE A 543 18.37 35.35 18.07
C PHE A 543 18.70 36.44 17.07
N HIS A 544 19.91 36.41 16.55
CA HIS A 544 20.31 37.34 15.50
C HIS A 544 19.82 36.87 14.11
N ARG A 545 19.84 35.55 13.88
CA ARG A 545 19.55 34.93 12.58
C ARG A 545 18.13 34.40 12.48
N THR A 546 17.51 34.62 11.33
CA THR A 546 16.13 34.17 11.05
C THR A 546 16.02 32.65 11.04
N SER A 547 17.05 31.94 10.59
CA SER A 547 17.07 30.47 10.61
C SER A 547 17.03 29.89 12.03
N GLU A 548 17.66 30.55 13.00
CA GLU A 548 17.74 30.07 14.38
C GLU A 548 16.40 30.20 15.09
N VAL A 549 15.75 31.37 14.94
CA VAL A 549 14.40 31.58 15.50
C VAL A 549 13.38 30.65 14.85
N LEU A 550 13.44 30.40 13.55
CA LEU A 550 12.56 29.42 12.90
C LEU A 550 12.83 28.00 13.37
N SER A 551 14.09 27.62 13.56
CA SER A 551 14.45 26.31 14.10
C SER A 551 13.90 26.13 15.50
N LEU A 552 14.00 27.16 16.35
CA LEU A 552 13.42 27.15 17.67
C LEU A 552 11.90 26.98 17.60
N LEU A 553 11.19 27.89 16.93
CA LEU A 553 9.72 27.93 16.90
C LEU A 553 9.10 26.66 16.30
N ARG A 554 9.82 25.95 15.42
CA ARG A 554 9.40 24.66 14.84
C ARG A 554 9.76 23.44 15.70
N ARG A 555 10.62 23.59 16.71
CA ARG A 555 11.24 22.49 17.48
C ARG A 555 10.22 21.48 18.03
N PRO A 556 9.09 21.86 18.64
CA PRO A 556 8.13 20.88 19.18
C PRO A 556 7.55 19.94 18.11
N VAL A 557 7.38 20.43 16.86
CA VAL A 557 6.81 19.64 15.76
C VAL A 557 7.90 18.92 14.94
N VAL A 558 9.06 19.55 14.74
CA VAL A 558 10.13 19.00 13.90
C VAL A 558 10.99 18.01 14.67
N ASP A 559 11.42 18.38 15.86
CA ASP A 559 12.33 17.58 16.68
C ASP A 559 11.55 16.74 17.69
N GLY A 560 10.37 17.22 18.12
CA GLY A 560 9.55 16.50 19.08
C GLY A 560 10.11 16.53 20.50
N ILE A 561 11.06 17.43 20.76
CA ILE A 561 11.80 17.55 22.01
C ILE A 561 11.45 18.91 22.63
N PRO A 562 10.99 18.96 23.88
CA PRO A 562 10.71 20.22 24.55
C PRO A 562 12.01 21.01 24.78
N LEU A 563 11.89 22.33 24.89
CA LEU A 563 13.01 23.24 25.08
C LEU A 563 13.36 23.35 26.56
N GLN A 564 14.58 23.00 26.96
CA GLN A 564 15.03 23.25 28.34
C GLN A 564 15.06 24.77 28.62
N SER A 565 14.44 25.22 29.71
CA SER A 565 14.40 26.63 30.11
C SER A 565 15.81 27.14 30.45
N SER A 566 16.13 28.40 30.10
CA SER A 566 17.39 29.03 30.52
C SER A 566 17.39 29.43 31.99
N VAL A 567 16.20 29.72 32.51
CA VAL A 567 15.99 30.25 33.86
C VAL A 567 15.96 29.11 34.86
N ASN A 568 15.30 28.01 34.53
CA ASN A 568 15.22 26.81 35.36
C ASN A 568 15.59 25.54 34.56
N PRO A 569 16.81 25.00 34.73
CA PRO A 569 17.27 23.83 33.98
C PRO A 569 16.44 22.56 34.16
N ASN A 570 15.64 22.46 35.23
CA ASN A 570 14.76 21.32 35.47
C ASN A 570 13.40 21.45 34.78
N GLN A 571 13.12 22.59 34.16
CA GLN A 571 11.86 22.82 33.44
C GLN A 571 12.08 22.76 31.93
N TYR A 572 11.12 22.12 31.26
CA TYR A 572 11.08 22.01 29.81
C TYR A 572 9.84 22.72 29.27
N LEU A 573 9.98 23.39 28.14
CA LEU A 573 8.94 24.22 27.53
C LEU A 573 8.46 23.57 26.23
N THR A 574 7.15 23.57 26.01
CA THR A 574 6.52 23.07 24.77
C THR A 574 5.44 24.05 24.30
N TRP A 575 5.18 24.08 23.01
CA TRP A 575 4.11 24.90 22.41
C TRP A 575 3.63 24.29 21.11
N ASP A 576 2.39 24.58 20.71
CA ASP A 576 1.87 24.33 19.36
C ASP A 576 2.27 25.48 18.43
N PRO A 577 3.12 25.24 17.41
CA PRO A 577 3.52 26.29 16.48
C PRO A 577 2.36 26.95 15.75
N TYR A 578 1.21 26.30 15.62
CA TYR A 578 0.05 26.81 14.88
C TYR A 578 -0.87 27.70 15.72
N GLN A 579 -0.87 27.53 17.05
CA GLN A 579 -1.85 28.17 17.94
C GLN A 579 -1.19 29.03 19.03
N ASP A 580 -0.05 28.60 19.55
CA ASP A 580 0.54 29.19 20.75
C ASP A 580 1.52 30.32 20.44
N ILE A 581 1.76 30.64 19.17
CA ILE A 581 2.70 31.69 18.76
C ILE A 581 1.95 32.97 18.36
N LYS A 582 2.22 34.06 19.09
CA LYS A 582 1.88 35.43 18.70
C LYS A 582 3.04 36.04 17.92
N PHE A 583 2.77 36.49 16.70
CA PHE A 583 3.79 36.97 15.76
C PHE A 583 3.98 38.49 15.75
N GLU A 584 3.41 39.26 16.68
CA GLU A 584 3.50 40.74 16.76
C GLU A 584 3.79 41.47 15.43
N GLN A 585 5.00 42.05 15.26
CA GLN A 585 5.42 42.77 14.04
C GLN A 585 6.00 41.87 12.95
N LEU A 586 5.99 40.55 13.14
CA LEU A 586 6.67 39.52 12.34
C LEU A 586 5.73 38.50 11.66
N PRO A 587 4.54 38.88 11.14
CA PRO A 587 3.65 37.91 10.50
C PRO A 587 4.27 37.26 9.25
N LEU A 588 5.26 37.91 8.62
CA LEU A 588 6.12 37.34 7.57
C LEU A 588 6.67 35.94 7.90
N LEU A 589 7.05 35.71 9.16
CA LEU A 589 7.67 34.45 9.59
C LEU A 589 6.65 33.33 9.80
N LYS A 590 5.35 33.65 9.91
CA LYS A 590 4.29 32.69 10.26
C LYS A 590 4.20 31.51 9.28
N PRO A 591 4.13 31.69 7.95
CA PRO A 591 4.09 30.55 7.03
C PRO A 591 5.33 29.67 7.12
N TYR A 592 6.48 30.30 7.38
CA TYR A 592 7.72 29.58 7.59
C TYR A 592 7.68 28.78 8.89
N VAL A 593 7.19 29.30 10.00
CA VAL A 593 7.02 28.46 11.20
C VAL A 593 6.14 27.24 10.91
N PHE A 594 5.08 27.41 10.12
CA PHE A 594 4.14 26.34 9.80
C PHE A 594 4.70 25.30 8.81
N ARG A 595 5.59 25.72 7.90
CA ARG A 595 6.09 24.88 6.79
C ARG A 595 7.55 25.18 6.50
N LYS A 596 8.33 24.12 6.22
CA LYS A 596 9.74 24.29 5.83
C LYS A 596 9.87 25.14 4.56
N GLU A 597 9.02 24.85 3.57
CA GLU A 597 8.93 25.51 2.27
C GLU A 597 7.47 25.95 2.10
N PRO A 598 7.10 27.17 2.57
CA PRO A 598 5.73 27.66 2.48
C PRO A 598 5.32 28.02 1.05
N TYR A 599 6.29 28.48 0.26
CA TYR A 599 6.11 28.85 -1.15
C TYR A 599 6.72 27.78 -2.06
N VAL A 600 5.97 27.37 -3.07
CA VAL A 600 6.34 26.35 -4.06
C VAL A 600 6.86 27.03 -5.33
N GLU A 601 6.13 28.00 -5.87
CA GLU A 601 6.52 28.71 -7.10
C GLU A 601 7.12 30.09 -6.83
N ILE A 602 6.73 30.73 -5.72
CA ILE A 602 7.19 32.08 -5.38
C ILE A 602 8.54 32.00 -4.66
N ASP A 603 9.58 32.53 -5.29
CA ASP A 603 10.86 32.77 -4.61
C ASP A 603 10.76 33.98 -3.68
N ALA A 604 10.35 33.73 -2.45
CA ALA A 604 10.14 34.74 -1.41
C ALA A 604 11.17 34.59 -0.28
N PRO A 605 12.45 34.92 -0.51
CA PRO A 605 13.51 34.66 0.47
C PRO A 605 13.21 35.36 1.80
N LEU A 606 13.57 34.69 2.89
CA LEU A 606 13.59 35.32 4.20
C LEU A 606 14.86 36.16 4.35
N PRO A 607 14.80 37.26 5.13
CA PRO A 607 16.01 37.96 5.56
C PRO A 607 16.90 36.97 6.33
N LEU A 608 18.22 37.11 6.23
CA LEU A 608 19.15 36.25 6.97
C LEU A 608 19.18 36.65 8.45
N THR A 609 19.00 37.94 8.73
CA THR A 609 19.09 38.54 10.05
C THR A 609 17.91 39.47 10.34
N CYS A 610 17.64 39.73 11.62
CA CYS A 610 16.63 40.72 12.02
C CYS A 610 16.99 42.14 11.52
N ALA A 611 18.28 42.49 11.49
CA ALA A 611 18.77 43.75 10.96
C ALA A 611 18.40 43.96 9.48
N GLU A 612 18.50 42.92 8.64
CA GLU A 612 18.09 43.00 7.23
C GLU A 612 16.59 43.26 7.08
N LEU A 613 15.76 42.66 7.94
CA LEU A 613 14.32 42.92 7.97
C LEU A 613 14.01 44.37 8.32
N LEU A 614 14.66 44.91 9.35
CA LEU A 614 14.46 46.29 9.80
C LEU A 614 14.96 47.33 8.79
N ASN A 615 16.01 47.00 8.04
CA ASN A 615 16.56 47.86 6.99
C ASN A 615 15.81 47.74 5.66
N ALA A 616 14.90 46.78 5.53
CA ALA A 616 14.12 46.59 4.30
C ALA A 616 13.15 47.76 4.11
N LYS A 617 13.05 48.25 2.88
CA LYS A 617 12.15 49.37 2.56
C LYS A 617 10.71 48.87 2.49
N GLU A 618 9.84 49.40 3.34
CA GLU A 618 8.42 49.06 3.32
C GLU A 618 7.68 49.66 2.12
N GLU A 619 6.93 48.82 1.39
CA GLU A 619 6.10 49.26 0.27
C GLU A 619 4.72 48.56 0.32
N PRO A 620 3.59 49.30 0.35
CA PRO A 620 2.27 48.69 0.26
C PRO A 620 1.99 48.21 -1.17
N VAL A 621 1.50 46.97 -1.31
CA VAL A 621 1.15 46.39 -2.60
C VAL A 621 -0.20 45.68 -2.50
N LYS A 622 -1.10 46.02 -3.40
CA LYS A 622 -2.40 45.34 -3.55
C LYS A 622 -2.33 44.32 -4.66
N LEU A 623 -2.30 43.03 -4.33
CA LEU A 623 -2.31 41.95 -5.32
C LEU A 623 -3.74 41.47 -5.55
N THR A 624 -4.09 41.08 -6.77
CA THR A 624 -5.42 40.53 -7.06
C THR A 624 -5.31 39.07 -7.49
N VAL A 625 -5.93 38.16 -6.75
CA VAL A 625 -5.95 36.73 -7.06
C VAL A 625 -7.16 36.40 -7.94
N THR A 626 -6.93 35.72 -9.06
CA THR A 626 -7.97 35.21 -9.96
C THR A 626 -7.79 33.71 -10.17
N HIS A 627 -8.87 33.00 -10.50
CA HIS A 627 -8.83 31.60 -10.91
C HIS A 627 -8.67 31.50 -12.44
N ALA A 628 -7.67 30.76 -12.91
CA ALA A 628 -7.52 30.42 -14.33
C ALA A 628 -8.13 29.04 -14.56
N GLU A 629 -9.39 29.04 -15.01
CA GLU A 629 -10.21 27.84 -15.15
C GLU A 629 -9.55 26.83 -16.09
N GLU A 630 -8.93 27.28 -17.18
CA GLU A 630 -8.27 26.46 -18.18
C GLU A 630 -7.11 25.60 -17.65
N TYR A 631 -6.52 25.96 -16.51
CA TYR A 631 -5.42 25.22 -15.87
C TYR A 631 -5.85 24.46 -14.61
N CYS A 632 -7.16 24.42 -14.32
CA CYS A 632 -7.68 23.84 -13.08
C CYS A 632 -7.71 22.30 -13.13
N PRO A 633 -6.91 21.58 -12.31
CA PRO A 633 -6.89 20.11 -12.27
C PRO A 633 -8.21 19.51 -11.81
N VAL A 634 -9.07 20.28 -11.13
CA VAL A 634 -10.43 19.86 -10.79
C VAL A 634 -11.27 19.59 -12.04
N LEU A 635 -10.93 20.21 -13.19
CA LEU A 635 -11.53 19.88 -14.48
C LEU A 635 -11.20 18.44 -14.92
N GLU A 636 -10.02 17.93 -14.55
CA GLU A 636 -9.53 16.58 -14.84
C GLU A 636 -9.92 15.54 -13.77
N GLY A 637 -10.70 15.94 -12.75
CA GLY A 637 -11.16 15.05 -11.67
C GLY A 637 -10.18 14.91 -10.49
N VAL A 638 -9.21 15.82 -10.36
CA VAL A 638 -8.31 15.87 -9.22
C VAL A 638 -9.00 16.52 -8.01
N ASN A 639 -8.77 15.99 -6.81
CA ASN A 639 -9.40 16.45 -5.57
C ASN A 639 -8.78 17.75 -4.97
N GLN A 640 -8.18 18.62 -5.78
CA GLN A 640 -7.62 19.91 -5.36
C GLN A 640 -7.33 20.84 -6.56
N HIS A 641 -7.32 22.16 -6.31
CA HIS A 641 -7.06 23.20 -7.31
C HIS A 641 -5.60 23.27 -7.82
N GLY A 642 -4.59 22.90 -7.03
CA GLY A 642 -3.19 22.94 -7.48
C GLY A 642 -2.76 24.30 -8.04
N ARG A 643 -2.14 24.31 -9.23
CA ARG A 643 -1.56 25.48 -9.93
C ARG A 643 -2.53 26.18 -10.88
N CYS A 644 -3.70 26.59 -10.39
CA CYS A 644 -4.72 27.28 -11.20
C CYS A 644 -5.02 28.70 -10.74
N TRP A 645 -4.18 29.28 -9.88
CA TRP A 645 -4.36 30.66 -9.40
C TRP A 645 -3.43 31.60 -10.14
N MET A 646 -3.92 32.77 -10.52
CA MET A 646 -3.11 33.84 -11.11
C MET A 646 -3.11 35.02 -10.14
N VAL A 647 -1.96 35.65 -9.97
CA VAL A 647 -1.79 36.79 -9.06
C VAL A 647 -1.41 38.01 -9.88
N HIS A 648 -2.30 38.99 -9.94
CA HIS A 648 -2.07 40.22 -10.69
C HIS A 648 -1.40 41.26 -9.80
N VAL A 649 -0.17 41.64 -10.18
CA VAL A 649 0.58 42.72 -9.56
C VAL A 649 0.26 44.05 -10.29
N PRO A 650 -0.11 45.13 -9.57
CA PRO A 650 -0.41 46.41 -10.19
C PRO A 650 0.77 46.98 -10.99
N LYS A 651 0.50 47.62 -12.13
CA LYS A 651 1.52 48.28 -12.95
C LYS A 651 2.25 49.42 -12.23
N SER A 652 1.68 49.93 -11.13
CA SER A 652 2.33 50.94 -10.28
C SER A 652 3.53 50.39 -9.51
N VAL A 653 3.63 49.07 -9.32
CA VAL A 653 4.78 48.43 -8.67
C VAL A 653 5.95 48.41 -9.65
N LYS A 654 7.00 49.19 -9.36
CA LYS A 654 8.15 49.34 -10.26
C LYS A 654 8.99 48.07 -10.38
N ASN A 655 9.03 47.23 -9.34
CA ASN A 655 9.83 46.00 -9.33
C ASN A 655 9.32 45.02 -10.42
N GLU A 656 10.07 44.90 -11.52
CA GLU A 656 9.75 44.00 -12.63
C GLU A 656 9.93 42.54 -12.27
N ARG A 657 10.88 42.21 -11.38
CA ARG A 657 11.10 40.83 -10.96
C ARG A 657 9.95 40.31 -10.10
N LEU A 658 9.42 41.14 -9.20
CA LEU A 658 8.20 40.80 -8.46
C LEU A 658 7.03 40.55 -9.42
N ARG A 659 6.87 41.39 -10.45
CA ARG A 659 5.85 41.19 -11.49
C ARG A 659 6.06 39.88 -12.27
N ASN A 660 7.30 39.53 -12.57
CA ASN A 660 7.63 38.31 -13.32
C ASN A 660 7.39 37.04 -12.50
N ILE A 661 7.63 37.05 -11.19
CA ILE A 661 7.35 35.90 -10.31
C ILE A 661 5.86 35.50 -10.36
N PHE A 662 4.98 36.49 -10.48
CA PHE A 662 3.53 36.27 -10.55
C PHE A 662 2.99 36.22 -11.98
N SER A 663 3.85 36.10 -12.99
CA SER A 663 3.42 36.01 -14.39
C SER A 663 2.85 34.64 -14.76
N GLU A 664 3.16 33.62 -13.97
CA GLU A 664 2.69 32.24 -14.13
C GLU A 664 1.64 31.88 -13.07
N SER A 665 1.00 30.73 -13.24
CA SER A 665 0.04 30.23 -12.25
C SER A 665 0.76 29.74 -10.99
N VAL A 666 0.20 30.08 -9.84
CA VAL A 666 0.73 29.72 -8.52
C VAL A 666 -0.13 28.66 -7.85
N ASP A 667 0.46 27.93 -6.91
CA ASP A 667 -0.24 26.89 -6.15
C ASP A 667 -1.13 27.50 -5.05
N THR A 668 -2.21 26.82 -4.68
CA THR A 668 -3.06 27.20 -3.53
C THR A 668 -2.23 27.46 -2.27
N ARG A 669 -1.16 26.70 -2.04
CA ARG A 669 -0.28 26.85 -0.88
C ARG A 669 0.36 28.22 -0.82
N ASP A 670 0.76 28.77 -1.96
CA ASP A 670 1.42 30.06 -2.08
C ASP A 670 0.45 31.20 -1.74
N ILE A 671 -0.78 31.11 -2.24
CA ILE A 671 -1.87 32.03 -1.91
C ILE A 671 -2.13 32.02 -0.40
N LEU A 672 -2.28 30.84 0.21
CA LEU A 672 -2.51 30.71 1.65
C LEU A 672 -1.36 31.31 2.46
N SER A 673 -0.11 31.06 2.06
CA SER A 673 1.06 31.61 2.74
C SER A 673 1.17 33.14 2.61
N MET A 674 0.75 33.72 1.49
CA MET A 674 0.62 35.18 1.37
C MET A 674 -0.52 35.74 2.25
N MET A 675 -1.67 35.06 2.32
CA MET A 675 -2.79 35.47 3.18
C MET A 675 -2.40 35.46 4.66
N GLU A 676 -1.63 34.45 5.08
CA GLU A 676 -1.16 34.28 6.46
C GLU A 676 -0.07 35.28 6.84
N SER A 677 0.90 35.53 5.94
CA SER A 677 2.02 36.43 6.20
C SER A 677 1.65 37.90 6.10
N LYS A 678 0.74 38.26 5.18
CA LYS A 678 0.41 39.64 4.76
C LYS A 678 1.63 40.47 4.36
N ARG A 679 2.80 39.84 4.22
CA ARG A 679 4.10 40.48 4.04
C ARG A 679 5.00 39.55 3.25
N LEU A 680 5.76 40.11 2.32
CA LEU A 680 6.73 39.38 1.51
C LEU A 680 8.01 40.19 1.40
N ILE A 681 9.16 39.54 1.58
CA ILE A 681 10.46 40.15 1.33
C ILE A 681 10.96 39.74 -0.03
N PHE A 682 11.38 40.73 -0.81
CA PHE A 682 12.04 40.51 -2.08
C PHE A 682 12.97 41.68 -2.39
N GLU A 683 14.24 41.40 -2.73
CA GLU A 683 15.25 42.40 -3.09
C GLU A 683 15.33 43.60 -2.12
N ASN A 684 15.45 43.32 -0.82
CA ASN A 684 15.49 44.33 0.26
C ASN A 684 14.26 45.24 0.38
N HIS A 685 13.14 44.87 -0.24
CA HIS A 685 11.85 45.51 -0.05
C HIS A 685 10.96 44.60 0.79
N LEU A 686 10.30 45.18 1.79
CA LEU A 686 9.27 44.54 2.59
C LEU A 686 7.91 44.96 2.04
N TYR A 687 7.33 44.11 1.20
CA TYR A 687 6.02 44.36 0.61
C TYR A 687 4.92 44.07 1.63
N ASN A 688 4.16 45.08 2.04
CA ASN A 688 2.94 44.93 2.84
C ASN A 688 1.79 44.58 1.88
N ILE A 689 1.40 43.30 1.86
CA ILE A 689 0.47 42.75 0.87
C ILE A 689 -0.98 42.91 1.34
N GLU A 690 -1.78 43.55 0.50
CA GLU A 690 -3.25 43.50 0.54
C GLU A 690 -3.73 42.56 -0.58
N LEU A 691 -4.23 41.37 -0.23
CA LEU A 691 -4.80 40.44 -1.20
C LEU A 691 -6.26 40.80 -1.48
N GLY A 692 -6.54 41.19 -2.71
CA GLY A 692 -7.88 41.20 -3.31
C GLY A 692 -8.14 39.91 -4.07
N PHE A 693 -9.41 39.59 -4.28
CA PHE A 693 -9.85 38.41 -5.05
C PHE A 693 -10.82 38.87 -6.13
N GLN A 694 -10.68 38.30 -7.32
CA GLN A 694 -11.56 38.58 -8.43
C GLN A 694 -11.99 37.26 -9.10
N PRO A 695 -13.29 36.96 -9.13
CA PRO A 695 -14.42 37.67 -8.48
C PRO A 695 -14.36 37.64 -6.93
N ASP A 696 -15.18 38.46 -6.27
CA ASP A 696 -15.21 38.57 -4.80
C ASP A 696 -15.63 37.22 -4.17
N PRO A 697 -14.93 36.67 -3.16
CA PRO A 697 -15.20 35.34 -2.62
C PRO A 697 -16.58 35.19 -1.96
N SER A 698 -17.21 36.30 -1.56
CA SER A 698 -18.56 36.32 -1.00
C SER A 698 -19.66 36.18 -2.07
N THR A 699 -19.30 36.38 -3.34
CA THR A 699 -20.22 36.28 -4.48
C THR A 699 -20.35 34.85 -4.99
N ARG A 700 -21.35 34.64 -5.87
CA ARG A 700 -21.59 33.36 -6.53
C ARG A 700 -20.41 32.99 -7.44
N GLU A 701 -19.86 33.94 -8.17
CA GLU A 701 -18.74 33.75 -9.07
C GLU A 701 -17.43 33.50 -8.30
N GLY A 702 -17.28 34.04 -7.09
CA GLY A 702 -16.14 33.80 -6.20
C GLY A 702 -16.18 32.49 -5.41
N MET A 703 -17.15 31.62 -5.67
CA MET A 703 -17.31 30.34 -4.97
C MET A 703 -16.08 29.44 -5.07
N VAL A 704 -15.30 29.55 -6.15
CA VAL A 704 -14.07 28.76 -6.34
C VAL A 704 -13.05 28.96 -5.22
N PHE A 705 -12.95 30.16 -4.64
CA PHE A 705 -12.05 30.44 -3.51
C PHE A 705 -12.51 29.79 -2.20
N ARG A 706 -13.75 29.29 -2.15
CA ARG A 706 -14.36 28.66 -0.98
C ARG A 706 -14.34 27.13 -1.05
N GLU A 707 -13.88 26.55 -2.16
CA GLU A 707 -13.76 25.08 -2.29
C GLU A 707 -12.59 24.52 -1.47
N ASP A 708 -11.52 25.31 -1.33
CA ASP A 708 -10.45 25.02 -0.39
C ASP A 708 -10.85 25.45 1.04
N TRP A 709 -10.91 24.49 1.95
CA TRP A 709 -11.35 24.72 3.32
C TRP A 709 -10.48 25.74 4.08
N ARG A 710 -9.17 25.81 3.79
CA ARG A 710 -8.26 26.74 4.48
C ARG A 710 -8.49 28.14 3.96
N MET A 711 -8.64 28.27 2.64
CA MET A 711 -8.92 29.57 2.04
C MET A 711 -10.26 30.11 2.53
N ALA A 712 -11.32 29.28 2.54
CA ALA A 712 -12.61 29.61 3.11
C ALA A 712 -12.51 30.06 4.58
N LYS A 713 -11.77 29.30 5.41
CA LYS A 713 -11.55 29.62 6.84
C LYS A 713 -10.87 30.98 7.03
N ILE A 714 -9.79 31.27 6.28
CA ILE A 714 -9.08 32.55 6.38
C ILE A 714 -9.97 33.71 5.89
N LEU A 715 -10.80 33.46 4.87
CA LEU A 715 -11.77 34.43 4.35
C LEU A 715 -12.99 34.61 5.25
N GLY A 716 -13.15 33.81 6.31
CA GLY A 716 -14.34 33.83 7.16
C GLY A 716 -15.60 33.38 6.43
N GLN A 717 -15.46 32.50 5.45
CA GLN A 717 -16.55 31.96 4.62
C GLN A 717 -16.76 30.47 4.91
N GLU A 718 -17.98 29.99 4.67
CA GLU A 718 -18.28 28.56 4.71
C GLU A 718 -17.67 27.86 3.49
N GLN A 719 -17.06 26.69 3.74
CA GLN A 719 -16.50 25.86 2.68
C GLN A 719 -17.60 25.29 1.79
N VAL A 720 -17.39 25.29 0.48
CA VAL A 720 -18.26 24.59 -0.47
C VAL A 720 -17.60 23.30 -0.99
N PRO A 721 -18.38 22.31 -1.47
CA PRO A 721 -17.82 21.12 -2.08
C PRO A 721 -16.89 21.45 -3.25
N LEU A 722 -15.83 20.67 -3.42
CA LEU A 722 -14.90 20.84 -4.55
C LEU A 722 -15.59 20.58 -5.89
N GLY A 723 -15.33 21.43 -6.88
CA GLY A 723 -15.94 21.39 -8.21
C GLY A 723 -17.33 22.02 -8.30
N SER A 724 -17.82 22.63 -7.21
CA SER A 724 -19.08 23.39 -7.18
C SER A 724 -19.10 24.54 -8.19
N PHE A 725 -17.97 25.20 -8.43
CA PHE A 725 -17.84 26.29 -9.39
C PHE A 725 -18.23 25.84 -10.82
N ARG A 726 -18.00 24.57 -11.15
CA ARG A 726 -18.38 23.97 -12.45
C ARG A 726 -19.89 23.81 -12.61
N GLN A 727 -20.60 23.73 -11.49
CA GLN A 727 -22.04 23.51 -11.47
C GLN A 727 -22.81 24.82 -11.38
N LEU A 728 -22.14 25.99 -11.31
CA LEU A 728 -22.79 27.29 -11.17
C LEU A 728 -23.90 27.51 -12.20
N GLU A 729 -23.72 27.08 -13.45
CA GLU A 729 -24.76 27.19 -14.48
C GLU A 729 -26.01 26.36 -14.17
N ASN A 730 -25.85 25.22 -13.49
CA ASN A 730 -26.91 24.31 -13.06
C ASN A 730 -27.45 24.63 -11.66
N GLU A 731 -26.92 25.66 -11.01
CA GLU A 731 -27.37 26.08 -9.69
C GLU A 731 -28.84 26.50 -9.74
N ILE A 732 -29.60 26.03 -8.75
CA ILE A 732 -31.01 26.34 -8.52
C ILE A 732 -31.22 26.57 -7.02
N LEU A 733 -32.17 27.43 -6.69
CA LEU A 733 -32.56 27.74 -5.33
C LEU A 733 -33.84 26.99 -4.94
N ARG A 734 -33.94 26.62 -3.68
CA ARG A 734 -35.17 26.15 -3.04
C ARG A 734 -35.64 27.19 -2.03
N GLY A 735 -36.83 27.76 -2.26
CA GLY A 735 -37.41 28.75 -1.35
C GLY A 735 -38.22 28.10 -0.22
N LYS A 736 -38.07 28.57 1.01
CA LYS A 736 -38.91 28.17 2.15
C LYS A 736 -39.56 29.39 2.77
N VAL A 737 -40.85 29.51 2.57
CA VAL A 737 -41.68 30.56 3.19
C VAL A 737 -42.01 30.12 4.61
N HIS A 738 -41.78 30.99 5.58
CA HIS A 738 -42.08 30.74 6.98
C HIS A 738 -42.53 32.02 7.69
N ARG A 739 -43.31 31.87 8.75
CA ARG A 739 -43.74 32.97 9.61
C ARG A 739 -42.73 33.16 10.73
N TRP A 740 -42.27 34.39 10.96
CA TRP A 740 -41.35 34.74 12.04
C TRP A 740 -41.66 36.13 12.60
N LYS A 741 -41.83 36.24 13.92
CA LYS A 741 -42.03 37.51 14.67
C LYS A 741 -43.01 38.50 14.00
N GLY A 742 -44.20 38.02 13.60
CA GLY A 742 -45.19 38.89 12.96
C GLY A 742 -44.81 39.35 11.55
N ALA A 743 -43.96 38.60 10.86
CA ALA A 743 -43.63 38.79 9.46
C ALA A 743 -43.68 37.45 8.69
N LEU A 744 -43.88 37.55 7.38
CA LEU A 744 -43.67 36.45 6.44
C LEU A 744 -42.27 36.61 5.86
N GLU A 745 -41.43 35.60 6.03
CA GLU A 745 -40.05 35.58 5.53
C GLU A 745 -39.87 34.43 4.54
N ILE A 746 -38.95 34.61 3.59
CA ILE A 746 -38.45 33.54 2.74
C ILE A 746 -36.95 33.37 2.96
N SER A 747 -36.52 32.13 3.04
CA SER A 747 -35.11 31.76 2.94
C SER A 747 -34.87 30.94 1.67
N PHE A 748 -33.70 31.04 1.08
CA PHE A 748 -33.32 30.28 -0.11
C PHE A 748 -32.17 29.34 0.18
N GLU A 749 -32.28 28.09 -0.24
CA GLU A 749 -31.22 27.08 -0.14
C GLU A 749 -30.65 26.81 -1.54
N SER A 750 -29.33 26.91 -1.71
CA SER A 750 -28.67 26.51 -2.96
C SER A 750 -28.51 25.00 -3.00
N ASN A 751 -28.81 24.38 -4.14
CA ASN A 751 -28.56 22.94 -4.34
C ASN A 751 -27.06 22.59 -4.42
N ILE A 752 -26.19 23.58 -4.58
CA ILE A 752 -24.74 23.40 -4.64
C ILE A 752 -24.12 23.57 -3.27
N THR A 753 -24.41 24.70 -2.60
CA THR A 753 -23.78 24.98 -1.30
C THR A 753 -24.50 24.31 -0.15
N GLY A 754 -25.80 24.03 -0.27
CA GLY A 754 -26.64 23.53 0.83
C GLY A 754 -26.98 24.59 1.88
N ASP A 755 -26.49 25.82 1.73
CA ASP A 755 -26.67 26.87 2.74
C ASP A 755 -27.99 27.61 2.53
N TRP A 756 -28.68 27.87 3.64
CA TRP A 756 -29.82 28.77 3.68
C TRP A 756 -29.35 30.23 3.71
N ARG A 757 -29.48 30.93 2.58
CA ARG A 757 -29.08 32.32 2.41
C ARG A 757 -30.26 33.26 2.23
N ASN A 758 -29.97 34.55 2.39
CA ASN A 758 -30.86 35.66 2.05
C ASN A 758 -32.24 35.53 2.70
N LYS A 759 -32.32 35.62 4.03
CA LYS A 759 -33.61 35.77 4.70
C LYS A 759 -34.22 37.11 4.31
N ILE A 760 -35.27 37.06 3.50
CA ILE A 760 -35.95 38.25 3.01
C ILE A 760 -37.30 38.32 3.67
N ARG A 761 -37.57 39.47 4.29
CA ARG A 761 -38.89 39.79 4.77
C ARG A 761 -39.79 40.09 3.58
N LEU A 762 -40.73 39.20 3.32
CA LEU A 762 -41.73 39.38 2.28
C LEU A 762 -42.78 40.39 2.72
N PHE A 763 -43.23 40.30 3.97
CA PHE A 763 -44.33 41.09 4.48
C PHE A 763 -44.26 41.23 6.00
N THR A 764 -44.68 42.38 6.55
CA THR A 764 -44.76 42.60 8.01
C THR A 764 -46.22 42.86 8.37
N PHE A 765 -46.74 42.13 9.35
CA PHE A 765 -48.16 42.19 9.75
C PHE A 765 -48.46 43.30 10.78
N THR A 766 -47.51 44.19 11.05
CA THR A 766 -47.64 45.25 12.07
C THR A 766 -48.23 46.55 11.54
N GLU A 767 -48.36 46.70 10.22
CA GLU A 767 -49.05 47.83 9.60
C GLU A 767 -50.54 47.45 9.52
N MET A 768 -51.44 48.30 10.05
CA MET A 768 -52.88 48.10 9.89
C MET A 768 -53.22 48.16 8.40
N ILE A 769 -53.36 47.00 7.77
CA ILE A 769 -53.61 46.89 6.34
C ILE A 769 -55.10 46.68 6.15
N GLY A 770 -55.71 47.58 5.38
CA GLY A 770 -57.11 47.51 5.04
C GLY A 770 -57.43 46.23 4.25
N PRO A 771 -58.64 45.69 4.36
CA PRO A 771 -59.09 44.52 3.57
C PRO A 771 -58.91 44.64 2.05
N GLU A 772 -58.93 45.86 1.53
CA GLU A 772 -58.70 46.24 0.14
C GLU A 772 -57.26 46.04 -0.35
N ASP A 773 -56.30 45.91 0.56
CA ASP A 773 -54.88 45.85 0.24
C ASP A 773 -54.32 44.41 0.22
N VAL A 774 -55.14 43.39 0.46
CA VAL A 774 -54.70 41.98 0.51
C VAL A 774 -54.07 41.54 -0.82
N ASP A 775 -54.73 41.81 -1.94
CA ASP A 775 -54.23 41.43 -3.27
C ASP A 775 -52.95 42.20 -3.63
N SER A 776 -52.90 43.49 -3.28
CA SER A 776 -51.71 44.34 -3.44
C SER A 776 -50.53 43.79 -2.60
N SER A 777 -50.80 43.36 -1.37
CA SER A 777 -49.82 42.77 -0.45
C SER A 777 -49.24 41.46 -0.96
N VAL A 778 -50.08 40.61 -1.56
CA VAL A 778 -49.65 39.36 -2.21
C VAL A 778 -48.73 39.67 -3.39
N GLU A 779 -49.10 40.61 -4.26
CA GLU A 779 -48.27 40.98 -5.41
C GLU A 779 -46.94 41.62 -4.99
N VAL A 780 -46.94 42.47 -3.96
CA VAL A 780 -45.71 43.02 -3.36
C VAL A 780 -44.81 41.91 -2.80
N ALA A 781 -45.39 40.93 -2.09
CA ALA A 781 -44.64 39.79 -1.56
C ALA A 781 -44.06 38.90 -2.67
N LYS A 782 -44.81 38.65 -3.74
CA LYS A 782 -44.32 37.92 -4.92
C LYS A 782 -43.18 38.66 -5.61
N ASP A 783 -43.26 39.98 -5.78
CA ASP A 783 -42.17 40.77 -6.38
C ASP A 783 -40.92 40.81 -5.48
N ARG A 784 -41.10 40.83 -4.15
CA ARG A 784 -40.01 40.71 -3.17
C ARG A 784 -39.29 39.36 -3.21
N VAL A 785 -39.94 38.27 -3.63
CA VAL A 785 -39.26 36.97 -3.90
C VAL A 785 -38.40 37.06 -5.17
N LYS A 786 -38.89 37.74 -6.20
CA LYS A 786 -38.27 37.79 -7.53
C LYS A 786 -36.95 38.56 -7.53
N LYS A 787 -36.90 39.73 -6.88
CA LYS A 787 -35.72 40.62 -6.92
C LYS A 787 -34.43 39.93 -6.43
N PRO A 788 -34.42 39.19 -5.31
CA PRO A 788 -33.21 38.54 -4.80
C PRO A 788 -32.76 37.35 -5.65
N VAL A 789 -33.70 36.56 -6.20
CA VAL A 789 -33.36 35.46 -7.13
C VAL A 789 -32.74 36.02 -8.41
N LYS A 790 -33.31 37.10 -8.96
CA LYS A 790 -32.73 37.77 -10.15
C LYS A 790 -31.36 38.35 -9.88
N SER A 791 -31.18 39.01 -8.73
CA SER A 791 -29.90 39.58 -8.33
C SER A 791 -28.85 38.50 -8.11
N TYR A 792 -29.22 37.37 -7.54
CA TYR A 792 -28.30 36.25 -7.28
C TYR A 792 -27.79 35.58 -8.56
N PHE A 793 -28.68 35.38 -9.55
CA PHE A 793 -28.32 34.75 -10.82
C PHE A 793 -27.91 35.73 -11.92
N ASN A 794 -27.91 37.04 -11.63
CA ASN A 794 -27.76 38.12 -12.60
C ASN A 794 -28.59 37.87 -13.90
N CYS A 795 -29.87 37.49 -13.74
CA CYS A 795 -30.69 37.03 -14.85
C CYS A 795 -31.92 37.91 -15.12
N ASP A 796 -32.22 38.09 -16.41
CA ASP A 796 -33.37 38.86 -16.90
C ASP A 796 -34.64 38.02 -17.10
N LYS A 797 -35.81 38.69 -17.08
CA LYS A 797 -37.18 38.15 -17.25
C LYS A 797 -37.35 36.70 -16.72
N GLU A 798 -38.26 35.90 -17.26
CA GLU A 798 -38.85 34.68 -16.69
C GLU A 798 -37.85 33.54 -16.31
N VAL A 799 -36.55 33.68 -16.60
CA VAL A 799 -35.51 32.67 -16.29
C VAL A 799 -35.41 32.38 -14.80
N TRP A 800 -35.65 33.39 -13.95
CA TRP A 800 -35.62 33.23 -12.49
C TRP A 800 -36.61 32.15 -11.98
N LYS A 801 -37.73 31.92 -12.69
CA LYS A 801 -38.70 30.88 -12.32
C LYS A 801 -38.12 29.48 -12.42
N LYS A 802 -37.29 29.22 -13.45
CA LYS A 802 -36.57 27.95 -13.61
C LYS A 802 -35.45 27.78 -12.59
N LYS A 803 -34.92 28.90 -12.09
CA LYS A 803 -33.90 28.94 -11.05
C LYS A 803 -34.44 28.80 -9.63
N LEU A 804 -35.75 28.81 -9.43
CA LEU A 804 -36.41 28.52 -8.16
C LEU A 804 -37.19 27.21 -8.29
N VAL A 805 -36.61 26.09 -7.85
CA VAL A 805 -37.13 24.72 -8.10
C VAL A 805 -38.59 24.57 -7.72
N ASN A 806 -38.97 25.16 -6.60
CA ASN A 806 -40.31 25.10 -6.04
C ASN A 806 -41.07 26.43 -6.22
N HIS A 807 -40.85 27.14 -7.34
CA HIS A 807 -41.49 28.41 -7.64
C HIS A 807 -43.00 28.39 -7.42
N ASN A 808 -43.72 27.44 -8.05
CA ASN A 808 -45.17 27.34 -7.92
C ASN A 808 -45.62 27.11 -6.48
N TYR A 809 -44.88 26.30 -5.72
CA TYR A 809 -45.15 26.07 -4.30
C TYR A 809 -44.96 27.34 -3.47
N VAL A 810 -43.86 28.07 -3.69
CA VAL A 810 -43.57 29.34 -2.99
C VAL A 810 -44.65 30.37 -3.27
N MET A 811 -45.03 30.56 -4.55
CA MET A 811 -46.08 31.51 -4.94
C MET A 811 -47.42 31.15 -4.28
N ARG A 812 -47.81 29.88 -4.38
CA ARG A 812 -49.04 29.38 -3.74
C ARG A 812 -49.02 29.57 -2.23
N LYS A 813 -47.88 29.32 -1.57
CA LYS A 813 -47.77 29.53 -0.12
C LYS A 813 -47.86 30.99 0.30
N ILE A 814 -47.41 31.93 -0.54
CA ILE A 814 -47.59 33.37 -0.30
C ILE A 814 -49.08 33.74 -0.45
N GLU A 815 -49.71 33.28 -1.53
CA GLU A 815 -51.15 33.46 -1.79
C GLU A 815 -52.03 32.87 -0.68
N GLU A 816 -51.57 31.78 -0.05
CA GLU A 816 -52.28 31.12 1.05
C GLU A 816 -52.05 31.81 2.40
N LEU A 817 -50.80 32.14 2.73
CA LEU A 817 -50.44 32.57 4.08
C LEU A 817 -50.77 34.04 4.33
N ILE A 818 -50.63 34.92 3.33
CA ILE A 818 -50.88 36.35 3.54
C ILE A 818 -52.36 36.62 3.89
N PRO A 819 -53.36 36.16 3.10
CA PRO A 819 -54.75 36.38 3.45
C PRO A 819 -55.14 35.67 4.75
N LYS A 820 -54.67 34.43 4.96
CA LYS A 820 -54.95 33.67 6.20
C LYS A 820 -54.44 34.41 7.44
N ILE A 821 -53.27 35.06 7.35
CA ILE A 821 -52.73 35.83 8.48
C ILE A 821 -53.45 37.17 8.63
N ILE A 822 -53.67 37.92 7.54
CA ILE A 822 -54.38 39.22 7.61
C ILE A 822 -55.79 39.04 8.19
N PHE A 823 -56.56 38.05 7.72
CA PHE A 823 -57.90 37.79 8.23
C PHE A 823 -57.92 37.26 9.67
N LYS A 824 -56.83 36.65 10.13
CA LYS A 824 -56.67 36.24 11.53
C LYS A 824 -56.37 37.43 12.45
N GLU A 825 -55.53 38.37 12.00
CA GLU A 825 -55.11 39.53 12.79
C GLU A 825 -56.15 40.66 12.78
N LEU A 826 -56.96 40.80 11.72
CA LEU A 826 -58.04 41.81 11.64
C LEU A 826 -59.25 41.52 12.56
N GLY A 827 -59.33 40.33 13.17
CA GLY A 827 -60.39 39.98 14.13
C GLY A 827 -61.83 40.08 13.60
N GLU A 828 -62.81 39.97 14.50
CA GLU A 828 -64.26 40.14 14.24
C GLU A 828 -64.65 41.60 13.90
N GLU A 829 -63.70 42.54 13.88
CA GLU A 829 -63.97 43.98 13.75
C GLU A 829 -64.21 44.43 12.29
N GLY A 830 -64.07 43.54 11.31
CA GLY A 830 -64.45 43.85 9.94
C GLY A 830 -65.92 43.54 9.67
N GLY A 831 -66.69 44.57 9.31
CA GLY A 831 -68.10 44.44 8.91
C GLY A 831 -68.33 43.44 7.77
N ALA A 832 -69.60 43.21 7.40
CA ALA A 832 -70.03 42.12 6.51
C ALA A 832 -69.20 41.98 5.21
N ASP A 833 -68.70 43.06 4.61
CA ASP A 833 -67.87 42.99 3.40
C ASP A 833 -66.51 42.29 3.62
N LEU A 834 -65.89 42.41 4.80
CA LEU A 834 -64.66 41.68 5.14
C LEU A 834 -64.94 40.18 5.23
N LEU A 835 -65.98 39.83 5.97
CA LEU A 835 -66.39 38.45 6.19
C LEU A 835 -66.85 37.81 4.88
N LYS A 836 -67.49 38.56 3.96
CA LYS A 836 -67.82 38.10 2.61
C LYS A 836 -66.57 37.75 1.79
N ARG A 837 -65.50 38.55 1.89
CA ARG A 837 -64.21 38.25 1.25
C ARG A 837 -63.52 37.05 1.92
N LYS A 838 -63.56 36.96 3.25
CA LYS A 838 -63.05 35.81 4.04
C LYS A 838 -63.76 34.51 3.63
N VAL A 839 -65.10 34.52 3.51
CA VAL A 839 -65.92 33.40 3.02
C VAL A 839 -65.56 33.04 1.57
N LYS A 840 -65.45 34.02 0.67
CA LYS A 840 -65.06 33.78 -0.73
C LYS A 840 -63.70 33.10 -0.80
N TYR A 841 -62.73 33.58 -0.01
CA TYR A 841 -61.39 33.02 0.08
C TYR A 841 -61.39 31.57 0.60
N HIS A 842 -62.04 31.30 1.74
CA HIS A 842 -62.13 29.94 2.29
C HIS A 842 -62.87 28.98 1.37
N ARG A 843 -63.86 29.47 0.58
CA ARG A 843 -64.58 28.68 -0.41
C ARG A 843 -63.71 28.29 -1.60
N GLU A 844 -62.84 29.19 -2.05
CA GLU A 844 -61.87 28.92 -3.10
C GLU A 844 -60.79 27.94 -2.59
N LEU A 845 -60.34 28.06 -1.34
CA LEU A 845 -59.37 27.15 -0.73
C LEU A 845 -59.89 25.73 -0.52
N THR A 846 -61.12 25.58 0.00
CA THR A 846 -61.76 24.27 0.23
C THR A 846 -62.04 23.50 -1.06
N SER A 847 -62.16 24.20 -2.20
CA SER A 847 -62.24 23.54 -3.50
C SER A 847 -60.93 22.87 -3.92
N ALA A 848 -59.80 23.27 -3.32
CA ALA A 848 -58.46 22.75 -3.59
C ALA A 848 -57.96 21.76 -2.52
N ASP A 849 -58.40 21.85 -1.27
CA ASP A 849 -58.04 20.92 -0.18
C ASP A 849 -59.24 20.62 0.75
N PRO A 850 -59.71 19.36 0.84
CA PRO A 850 -60.85 18.97 1.67
C PRO A 850 -60.66 19.18 3.18
N LEU A 851 -59.41 19.28 3.66
CA LEU A 851 -59.11 19.42 5.09
C LEU A 851 -59.44 20.82 5.65
N GLU A 852 -59.65 21.82 4.79
CA GLU A 852 -59.96 23.20 5.19
C GLU A 852 -61.48 23.46 5.33
N GLN A 853 -62.33 22.41 5.29
CA GLN A 853 -63.80 22.54 5.42
C GLN A 853 -64.24 23.11 6.78
N GLY A 854 -63.45 22.89 7.85
CA GLY A 854 -63.71 23.45 9.18
C GLY A 854 -63.59 24.97 9.18
N ASP A 855 -62.49 25.52 8.65
CA ASP A 855 -62.23 26.96 8.59
C ASP A 855 -63.30 27.69 7.75
N LEU A 856 -63.79 27.07 6.66
CA LEU A 856 -64.90 27.62 5.88
C LEU A 856 -66.22 27.63 6.68
N ALA A 857 -66.52 26.55 7.40
CA ALA A 857 -67.76 26.45 8.18
C ALA A 857 -67.78 27.50 9.31
N GLU A 858 -66.67 27.67 10.01
CA GLU A 858 -66.51 28.69 11.07
C GLU A 858 -66.65 30.11 10.51
N THR A 859 -66.00 30.39 9.38
CA THR A 859 -66.12 31.70 8.71
C THR A 859 -67.54 31.98 8.20
N LEU A 860 -68.25 30.97 7.70
CA LEU A 860 -69.65 31.11 7.28
C LEU A 860 -70.58 31.42 8.45
N VAL A 861 -70.30 30.85 9.63
CA VAL A 861 -71.02 31.15 10.87
C VAL A 861 -70.73 32.58 11.32
N GLU A 862 -69.48 33.02 11.35
CA GLU A 862 -69.10 34.41 11.64
C GLU A 862 -69.79 35.40 10.67
N TYR A 863 -69.78 35.11 9.38
CA TYR A 863 -70.42 35.93 8.36
C TYR A 863 -71.94 36.00 8.54
N ALA A 864 -72.59 34.87 8.83
CA ALA A 864 -74.02 34.84 9.11
C ALA A 864 -74.37 35.64 10.38
N HIS A 865 -73.53 35.58 11.42
CA HIS A 865 -73.72 36.37 12.64
C HIS A 865 -73.54 37.87 12.41
N ALA A 866 -72.59 38.28 11.58
CA ALA A 866 -72.41 39.69 11.22
C ALA A 866 -73.60 40.23 10.40
N LEU A 867 -74.08 39.48 9.41
CA LEU A 867 -75.28 39.83 8.63
C LEU A 867 -76.58 39.91 9.45
N LEU A 868 -76.62 39.29 10.63
CA LEU A 868 -77.76 39.37 11.55
C LEU A 868 -77.65 40.52 12.56
N LYS A 869 -76.45 41.12 12.71
CA LYS A 869 -76.18 42.27 13.57
C LYS A 869 -76.32 43.60 12.83
N ASP A 870 -75.95 43.63 11.55
CA ASP A 870 -76.27 44.71 10.60
C ASP A 870 -77.76 44.67 10.20
#